data_AF-E5F8W4-F1
#
_entry.id   AF-E5F8W4-F1
#
_cell.length_a   1.000
_cell.length_b   1.000
_cell.length_c   1.000
_cell.angle_alpha   90.00
_cell.angle_beta   90.00
_cell.angle_gamma   90.00
#
_symmetry.space_group_name_H-M   'P 1'
#
loop_
_entity.id
_entity.type
_entity.pdbx_description
1 polymer ?
#
loop_
_entity_poly.entity_id
_entity_poly.type
_entity_poly.pdbx_seq_one_letter_code
_entity_poly.pdbx_strand_id
1 'polypeptide(L)'
;MRDVKIKGSIMAGIEDVPQLEGMWAPLDVRRGLRQMFRRWLPTTSHLRSGFGQVEMFDEIELLDFCQHYRLEYFGAAKDIAKIWDESKERIADGGPAFSELTRLGWIVFDGGRWVMQCSPPGTLSHITYPTPSTKSFLNNLSKIKLVPKTLNLTQGAQTLAAQILDEHWLERYIPANNPDWLAGRLWERLCAQLKFKENCNDAFQDSTSNQEEIHDSLGLREEVDRAFLEWSAWCQVLGVYVHWDTGWRESEARYCREAANRILERQTLWGSWENDIPSYIKVLEKTFAIPKDQLRFAGVPRVLPPSTLVGKADWFAGIDVEHIMMERLFKGQNGSIGVAFSLLCSELEKVDIGPHISSSATAFMSFIADYPMALQHFLLRTCTVPELLIDMLMHPRVACLGTKLAIEWWPKSGRNSDRNLNREAQMKAFAVQDSLSLLAYHINSNSLDLEEFSALITWCYSNNTGRGRALADSRRVVGRQLLGMAAKKREGLQTSLLQYLVSQISYKNNVPRARFAGVLDGINCLSNALNVDTLPVVALYTKFARDLNLDWTDTSDLSSELAAQMVKTAFSQSIADRDAFLIPFDSAQLISVATDDERPSLHSSIAKTLREHVRLLARAVAGWPEESIPSELFNSLKLLISRTVIEHAEKGRVGALTERYSPSNFLAREDGSPARDLAAAWRKFDSHCQEDMLQVFTQSDDPVFLSELCQHLPAVGKSKIQSRLRQLGPGEASRFWTWSELQHRIESLLFAGEYALAREHLNDVGQDLDRAPSQYRLGLFSLELQLLMKERMWAAIDTTAIPLTLDEFTTRQAQNQLDFYRATSQLLRPNGNLTGALAVLRRLAAIPGSASAYKENIFAVAIQQLLGPTLHPLTGDNISIGESLLAESMLRLT
;
A
#
# COMPACT_ATOMS: atom_id res chain seq x y z
N MET A 1 29.54 -23.04 -13.08
CA MET A 1 28.46 -22.27 -13.76
C MET A 1 27.57 -21.72 -12.67
N ARG A 2 27.36 -20.40 -12.65
CA ARG A 2 26.82 -19.65 -11.51
C ARG A 2 25.29 -19.77 -11.45
N ASP A 3 24.79 -20.30 -10.34
CA ASP A 3 23.39 -20.23 -9.91
C ASP A 3 23.03 -18.80 -9.53
N VAL A 4 22.16 -18.17 -10.33
CA VAL A 4 21.52 -16.90 -9.99
C VAL A 4 20.21 -17.23 -9.29
N LYS A 5 20.13 -16.94 -7.99
CA LYS A 5 18.88 -16.89 -7.23
C LYS A 5 17.98 -15.81 -7.86
N ILE A 6 16.98 -16.23 -8.63
CA ILE A 6 15.92 -15.36 -9.17
C ILE A 6 14.90 -15.08 -8.05
N LYS A 7 15.30 -14.27 -7.07
CA LYS A 7 14.38 -13.57 -6.15
C LYS A 7 14.94 -12.16 -5.96
N GLY A 8 14.25 -11.16 -6.53
CA GLY A 8 14.65 -9.74 -6.50
C GLY A 8 15.60 -9.26 -7.61
N SER A 9 16.16 -10.16 -8.43
CA SER A 9 17.26 -9.82 -9.34
C SER A 9 16.90 -8.98 -10.58
N ILE A 10 15.63 -8.89 -10.99
CA ILE A 10 15.29 -8.17 -12.23
C ILE A 10 15.40 -6.64 -12.05
N MET A 11 15.01 -6.09 -10.88
CA MET A 11 15.16 -4.65 -10.62
C MET A 11 16.54 -4.27 -10.06
N ALA A 12 17.30 -5.22 -9.51
CA ALA A 12 18.66 -4.95 -9.00
C ALA A 12 19.71 -4.74 -10.11
N GLY A 13 19.39 -5.06 -11.38
CA GLY A 13 20.32 -4.95 -12.51
C GLY A 13 20.11 -3.72 -13.42
N ILE A 14 19.11 -2.87 -13.13
CA ILE A 14 18.81 -1.66 -13.92
C ILE A 14 19.06 -0.45 -13.01
N GLU A 15 20.33 -0.07 -12.85
CA GLU A 15 20.71 1.13 -12.08
C GLU A 15 20.35 2.43 -12.83
N ASP A 16 20.24 2.36 -14.16
CA ASP A 16 19.89 3.50 -15.00
C ASP A 16 18.47 3.37 -15.57
N VAL A 17 17.59 4.29 -15.17
CA VAL A 17 16.28 4.44 -15.81
C VAL A 17 16.50 5.08 -17.19
N PRO A 18 16.16 4.39 -18.29
CA PRO A 18 16.33 4.93 -19.62
C PRO A 18 15.41 6.14 -19.82
N GLN A 19 15.84 7.08 -20.66
CA GLN A 19 14.94 8.15 -21.09
C GLN A 19 13.88 7.56 -22.03
N LEU A 20 12.65 8.05 -21.92
CA LEU A 20 11.58 7.63 -22.82
C LEU A 20 11.84 8.19 -24.23
N GLU A 21 12.18 7.31 -25.16
CA GLU A 21 12.31 7.64 -26.58
C GLU A 21 10.96 8.00 -27.20
N GLY A 22 10.95 8.88 -28.21
CA GLY A 22 9.72 9.19 -28.95
C GLY A 22 8.84 10.31 -28.38
N MET A 23 9.24 10.98 -27.29
CA MET A 23 8.47 12.10 -26.71
C MET A 23 8.39 13.36 -27.61
N TRP A 24 9.04 13.36 -28.77
CA TRP A 24 8.75 14.30 -29.87
C TRP A 24 7.37 14.04 -30.53
N ALA A 25 6.78 12.87 -30.30
CA ALA A 25 5.43 12.48 -30.72
C ALA A 25 4.64 11.87 -29.53
N PRO A 26 4.22 12.69 -28.53
CA PRO A 26 3.59 12.20 -27.30
C PRO A 26 2.34 11.34 -27.51
N LEU A 27 1.59 11.58 -28.59
CA LEU A 27 0.38 10.82 -28.93
C LEU A 27 0.69 9.37 -29.34
N ASP A 28 1.80 9.14 -30.04
CA ASP A 28 2.21 7.79 -30.44
C ASP A 28 2.75 7.01 -29.24
N VAL A 29 3.50 7.68 -28.36
CA VAL A 29 3.95 7.15 -27.08
C VAL A 29 2.75 6.75 -26.21
N ARG A 30 1.76 7.64 -26.07
CA ARG A 30 0.52 7.36 -25.35
C ARG A 30 -0.14 6.08 -25.86
N ARG A 31 -0.34 5.96 -27.18
CA ARG A 31 -1.02 4.80 -27.78
C ARG A 31 -0.25 3.50 -27.51
N GLY A 32 1.07 3.52 -27.71
CA GLY A 32 1.94 2.37 -27.45
C GLY A 32 1.85 1.91 -26.00
N LEU A 33 2.06 2.83 -25.06
CA LEU A 33 2.07 2.53 -23.63
C LEU A 33 0.71 2.05 -23.12
N ARG A 34 -0.41 2.62 -23.61
CA ARG A 34 -1.75 2.14 -23.24
C ARG A 34 -1.97 0.69 -23.62
N GLN A 35 -1.58 0.30 -24.84
CA GLN A 35 -1.67 -1.10 -25.27
C GLN A 35 -0.81 -2.03 -24.40
N MET A 36 0.37 -1.57 -23.96
CA MET A 36 1.27 -2.32 -23.10
C MET A 36 0.72 -2.45 -21.67
N PHE A 37 0.25 -1.37 -21.06
CA PHE A 37 -0.32 -1.38 -19.71
C PHE A 37 -1.57 -2.24 -19.62
N ARG A 38 -2.44 -2.23 -20.63
CA ARG A 38 -3.57 -3.16 -20.72
C ARG A 38 -3.14 -4.63 -20.64
N ARG A 39 -1.99 -4.96 -21.22
CA ARG A 39 -1.45 -6.33 -21.26
C ARG A 39 -0.73 -6.69 -19.96
N TRP A 40 -0.02 -5.74 -19.35
CA TRP A 40 0.81 -5.99 -18.17
C TRP A 40 0.05 -5.93 -16.84
N LEU A 41 -1.00 -5.13 -16.77
CA LEU A 41 -1.79 -4.88 -15.56
C LEU A 41 -3.15 -5.58 -15.70
N PRO A 42 -3.30 -6.84 -15.24
CA PRO A 42 -4.55 -7.58 -15.41
C PRO A 42 -5.69 -6.97 -14.60
N THR A 43 -6.89 -6.96 -15.17
CA THR A 43 -8.13 -6.47 -14.54
C THR A 43 -9.00 -7.61 -14.05
N THR A 44 -9.81 -7.36 -13.02
CA THR A 44 -10.88 -8.30 -12.64
C THR A 44 -12.00 -8.23 -13.67
N SER A 45 -12.24 -9.34 -14.36
CA SER A 45 -13.44 -9.53 -15.16
C SER A 45 -14.63 -9.60 -14.20
N HIS A 46 -15.26 -8.47 -13.91
CA HIS A 46 -16.57 -8.49 -13.27
C HIS A 46 -17.55 -9.08 -14.28
N LEU A 47 -17.94 -10.34 -14.05
CA LEU A 47 -19.13 -10.93 -14.65
C LEU A 47 -20.29 -9.96 -14.38
N ARG A 48 -20.80 -9.30 -15.42
CA ARG A 48 -22.07 -8.56 -15.31
C ARG A 48 -23.10 -9.55 -14.80
N SER A 49 -23.71 -9.24 -13.66
CA SER A 49 -24.88 -9.95 -13.17
C SER A 49 -25.99 -9.78 -14.21
N GLY A 50 -26.44 -10.87 -14.81
CA GLY A 50 -27.59 -10.86 -15.71
C GLY A 50 -28.80 -10.33 -14.95
N PHE A 51 -29.41 -9.27 -15.47
CA PHE A 51 -30.74 -8.88 -15.04
C PHE A 51 -31.74 -9.95 -15.50
N GLY A 52 -32.74 -10.23 -14.66
CA GLY A 52 -33.77 -11.23 -14.91
C GLY A 52 -34.60 -10.92 -16.16
N GLN A 53 -35.33 -11.94 -16.64
CA GLN A 53 -36.20 -11.85 -17.81
C GLN A 53 -37.31 -10.80 -17.60
N VAL A 54 -37.11 -9.60 -18.12
CA VAL A 54 -38.12 -8.56 -18.31
C VAL A 54 -38.29 -8.36 -19.81
N GLU A 55 -39.51 -8.19 -20.28
CA GLU A 55 -39.81 -7.87 -21.69
C GLU A 55 -39.20 -6.50 -22.02
N MET A 56 -38.30 -6.46 -23.00
CA MET A 56 -37.49 -5.28 -23.34
C MET A 56 -38.14 -4.51 -24.50
N PHE A 57 -38.07 -3.18 -24.49
CA PHE A 57 -38.52 -2.37 -25.63
C PHE A 57 -37.56 -2.43 -26.82
N ASP A 58 -38.11 -2.26 -28.02
CA ASP A 58 -37.33 -2.04 -29.24
C ASP A 58 -36.70 -0.64 -29.22
N GLU A 59 -35.40 -0.56 -29.52
CA GLU A 59 -34.66 0.69 -29.50
C GLU A 59 -35.15 1.68 -30.57
N ILE A 60 -35.69 1.19 -31.70
CA ILE A 60 -36.22 2.04 -32.77
C ILE A 60 -37.51 2.72 -32.31
N GLU A 61 -38.39 2.00 -31.62
CA GLU A 61 -39.61 2.53 -31.02
C GLU A 61 -39.30 3.60 -29.96
N LEU A 62 -38.32 3.33 -29.08
CA LEU A 62 -37.86 4.33 -28.09
C LEU A 62 -37.23 5.56 -28.76
N LEU A 63 -36.46 5.38 -29.84
CA LEU A 63 -35.90 6.50 -30.60
C LEU A 63 -36.99 7.38 -31.23
N ASP A 64 -38.04 6.77 -31.79
CA ASP A 64 -39.20 7.47 -32.34
C ASP A 64 -39.96 8.24 -31.24
N PHE A 65 -40.20 7.59 -30.10
CA PHE A 65 -40.80 8.21 -28.92
C PHE A 65 -40.07 9.48 -28.47
N CYS A 66 -38.73 9.47 -28.45
CA CYS A 66 -37.91 10.62 -28.10
C CYS A 66 -37.98 11.79 -29.10
N GLN A 67 -38.60 11.62 -30.28
CA GLN A 67 -38.92 12.74 -31.18
C GLN A 67 -40.13 13.54 -30.69
N HIS A 68 -41.05 12.87 -29.99
CA HIS A 68 -42.31 13.45 -29.52
C HIS A 68 -42.22 13.95 -28.08
N TYR A 69 -41.34 13.35 -27.25
CA TYR A 69 -41.15 13.71 -25.86
C TYR A 69 -39.69 14.05 -25.53
N ARG A 70 -39.49 14.92 -24.54
CA ARG A 70 -38.19 15.17 -23.89
C ARG A 70 -38.25 14.89 -22.40
N LEU A 71 -37.08 14.67 -21.82
CA LEU A 71 -36.91 14.62 -20.37
C LEU A 71 -36.32 15.92 -19.87
N GLU A 72 -36.93 16.45 -18.81
CA GLU A 72 -36.46 17.63 -18.11
C GLU A 72 -36.26 17.33 -16.63
N TYR A 73 -35.17 17.85 -16.07
CA TYR A 73 -35.02 17.91 -14.62
C TYR A 73 -35.76 19.13 -14.08
N PHE A 74 -36.55 18.95 -13.03
CA PHE A 74 -37.21 20.08 -12.40
C PHE A 74 -36.20 21.12 -11.89
N GLY A 75 -35.08 20.67 -11.31
CA GLY A 75 -33.98 21.55 -10.87
C GLY A 75 -33.22 22.27 -11.98
N ALA A 76 -33.47 21.97 -13.26
CA ALA A 76 -32.85 22.65 -14.41
C ALA A 76 -33.71 23.80 -14.97
N ALA A 77 -34.89 24.06 -14.40
CA ALA A 77 -35.76 25.14 -14.88
C ALA A 77 -35.09 26.52 -14.71
N LYS A 78 -35.06 27.33 -15.78
CA LYS A 78 -34.42 28.67 -15.78
C LYS A 78 -34.95 29.58 -14.66
N ASP A 79 -36.25 29.52 -14.38
CA ASP A 79 -36.92 30.35 -13.38
C ASP A 79 -37.18 29.61 -12.05
N ILE A 80 -36.42 28.55 -11.73
CA ILE A 80 -36.68 27.72 -10.55
C ILE A 80 -36.72 28.51 -9.22
N ALA A 81 -35.88 29.54 -9.09
CA ALA A 81 -35.87 30.41 -7.92
C ALA A 81 -37.19 31.19 -7.80
N LYS A 82 -37.66 31.77 -8.91
CA LYS A 82 -38.94 32.48 -8.98
C LYS A 82 -40.12 31.54 -8.73
N ILE A 83 -40.12 30.36 -9.35
CA ILE A 83 -41.15 29.33 -9.18
C ILE A 83 -41.28 28.95 -7.69
N TRP A 84 -40.16 28.83 -6.98
CA TRP A 84 -40.16 28.52 -5.55
C TRP A 84 -40.61 29.71 -4.69
N ASP A 85 -40.02 30.89 -4.90
CA ASP A 85 -40.27 32.07 -4.05
C ASP A 85 -41.73 32.57 -4.14
N GLU A 86 -42.33 32.48 -5.34
CA GLU A 86 -43.73 32.82 -5.62
C GLU A 86 -44.71 31.66 -5.34
N SER A 87 -44.23 30.49 -4.92
CA SER A 87 -45.09 29.35 -4.60
C SER A 87 -46.07 29.68 -3.48
N LYS A 88 -47.37 29.49 -3.75
CA LYS A 88 -48.43 29.65 -2.74
C LYS A 88 -48.23 28.71 -1.54
N GLU A 89 -47.73 27.50 -1.78
CA GLU A 89 -47.49 26.50 -0.74
C GLU A 89 -46.38 26.96 0.22
N ARG A 90 -45.27 27.49 -0.31
CA ARG A 90 -44.17 28.07 0.48
C ARG A 90 -44.64 29.29 1.27
N ILE A 91 -45.37 30.21 0.63
CA ILE A 91 -45.90 31.41 1.29
C ILE A 91 -46.84 31.01 2.44
N ALA A 92 -47.69 30.00 2.23
CA ALA A 92 -48.67 29.56 3.21
C ALA A 92 -48.04 28.89 4.44
N ASP A 93 -46.96 28.11 4.27
CA ASP A 93 -46.28 27.44 5.39
C ASP A 93 -45.04 28.15 5.93
N GLY A 94 -44.73 29.34 5.39
CA GLY A 94 -43.61 30.17 5.85
C GLY A 94 -42.23 29.62 5.47
N GLY A 95 -42.14 28.81 4.41
CA GLY A 95 -40.88 28.21 3.96
C GLY A 95 -39.81 29.24 3.54
N PRO A 96 -38.52 28.90 3.66
CA PRO A 96 -37.40 29.80 3.34
C PRO A 96 -37.37 30.17 1.86
N ALA A 97 -36.81 31.35 1.56
CA ALA A 97 -36.59 31.78 0.18
C ALA A 97 -35.49 30.94 -0.50
N PHE A 98 -35.45 30.95 -1.84
CA PHE A 98 -34.47 30.18 -2.62
C PHE A 98 -33.02 30.55 -2.25
N SER A 99 -32.74 31.85 -2.09
CA SER A 99 -31.43 32.35 -1.66
C SER A 99 -31.04 31.88 -0.26
N GLU A 100 -32.03 31.71 0.63
CA GLU A 100 -31.81 31.14 1.97
C GLU A 100 -31.56 29.65 1.91
N LEU A 101 -32.27 28.90 1.05
CA LEU A 101 -32.00 27.48 0.81
C LEU A 101 -30.55 27.26 0.35
N THR A 102 -30.05 28.09 -0.56
CA THR A 102 -28.65 28.06 -1.00
C THR A 102 -27.69 28.41 0.14
N ARG A 103 -27.95 29.52 0.85
CA ARG A 103 -27.10 29.98 1.96
C ARG A 103 -27.03 28.97 3.11
N LEU A 104 -28.11 28.25 3.37
CA LEU A 104 -28.20 27.21 4.40
C LEU A 104 -27.71 25.84 3.91
N GLY A 105 -27.33 25.69 2.64
CA GLY A 105 -26.80 24.44 2.09
C GLY A 105 -27.86 23.37 1.79
N TRP A 106 -29.14 23.73 1.70
CA TRP A 106 -30.20 22.81 1.29
C TRP A 106 -30.12 22.45 -0.19
N ILE A 107 -29.70 23.42 -1.01
CA ILE A 107 -29.56 23.26 -2.46
C ILE A 107 -28.19 23.71 -2.92
N VAL A 108 -27.65 22.99 -3.91
CA VAL A 108 -26.35 23.24 -4.52
C VAL A 108 -26.48 23.05 -6.03
N PHE A 109 -25.69 23.78 -6.82
CA PHE A 109 -25.71 23.65 -8.28
C PHE A 109 -24.68 22.61 -8.72
N ASP A 110 -25.12 21.55 -9.41
CA ASP A 110 -24.25 20.46 -9.89
C ASP A 110 -23.61 20.74 -11.26
N GLY A 111 -23.68 21.99 -11.73
CA GLY A 111 -23.17 22.43 -13.04
C GLY A 111 -24.24 22.41 -14.13
N GLY A 112 -25.29 21.62 -13.97
CA GLY A 112 -26.44 21.53 -14.89
C GLY A 112 -27.78 21.89 -14.25
N ARG A 113 -27.97 21.56 -12.97
CA ARG A 113 -29.23 21.73 -12.25
C ARG A 113 -28.99 22.00 -10.77
N TRP A 114 -30.00 22.57 -10.12
CA TRP A 114 -30.07 22.65 -8.66
C TRP A 114 -30.49 21.30 -8.07
N VAL A 115 -29.75 20.83 -7.07
CA VAL A 115 -29.97 19.56 -6.40
C VAL A 115 -29.91 19.71 -4.88
N MET A 116 -30.65 18.86 -4.17
CA MET A 116 -30.43 18.63 -2.74
C MET A 116 -29.26 17.67 -2.57
N GLN A 117 -28.32 17.99 -1.67
CA GLN A 117 -27.18 17.12 -1.40
C GLN A 117 -27.64 15.77 -0.82
N CYS A 118 -27.06 14.67 -1.27
CA CYS A 118 -27.47 13.33 -0.84
C CYS A 118 -27.07 13.03 0.60
N SER A 119 -28.00 12.51 1.41
CA SER A 119 -27.68 11.95 2.73
C SER A 119 -27.24 10.49 2.65
N PRO A 120 -26.49 9.97 3.64
CA PRO A 120 -26.11 8.56 3.71
C PRO A 120 -27.31 7.59 3.60
N PRO A 121 -27.13 6.38 3.03
CA PRO A 121 -28.18 5.36 3.00
C PRO A 121 -28.80 5.12 4.40
N GLY A 122 -30.12 5.04 4.46
CA GLY A 122 -30.85 4.84 5.72
C GLY A 122 -31.08 6.09 6.58
N THR A 123 -30.54 7.27 6.21
CA THR A 123 -30.67 8.49 7.03
C THR A 123 -31.75 9.47 6.56
N LEU A 124 -32.37 9.23 5.40
CA LEU A 124 -33.39 10.12 4.80
C LEU A 124 -34.57 10.40 5.73
N SER A 125 -34.99 9.42 6.54
CA SER A 125 -36.08 9.56 7.52
C SER A 125 -35.74 10.48 8.69
N HIS A 126 -34.45 10.76 8.92
CA HIS A 126 -33.97 11.58 10.03
C HIS A 126 -33.73 13.05 9.65
N ILE A 127 -33.96 13.42 8.38
CA ILE A 127 -33.80 14.81 7.91
C ILE A 127 -34.96 15.66 8.45
N THR A 128 -34.62 16.72 9.18
CA THR A 128 -35.60 17.70 9.68
C THR A 128 -35.74 18.85 8.68
N TYR A 129 -36.77 18.79 7.85
CA TYR A 129 -37.04 19.83 6.85
C TYR A 129 -37.71 21.06 7.49
N PRO A 130 -37.47 22.29 6.98
CA PRO A 130 -38.05 23.51 7.54
C PRO A 130 -39.58 23.51 7.48
N THR A 131 -40.14 23.08 6.35
CA THR A 131 -41.59 22.98 6.14
C THR A 131 -41.95 21.79 5.23
N PRO A 132 -43.21 21.31 5.24
CA PRO A 132 -43.66 20.26 4.33
C PRO A 132 -43.50 20.63 2.84
N SER A 133 -43.78 21.89 2.46
CA SER A 133 -43.58 22.35 1.07
C SER A 133 -42.10 22.30 0.69
N THR A 134 -41.20 22.68 1.60
CA THR A 134 -39.75 22.62 1.38
C THR A 134 -39.29 21.19 1.15
N LYS A 135 -39.77 20.24 1.95
CA LYS A 135 -39.48 18.81 1.74
C LYS A 135 -39.92 18.33 0.36
N SER A 136 -41.14 18.68 -0.05
CA SER A 136 -41.68 18.31 -1.37
C SER A 136 -40.83 18.90 -2.50
N PHE A 137 -40.50 20.20 -2.42
CA PHE A 137 -39.68 20.89 -3.40
C PHE A 137 -38.30 20.26 -3.55
N LEU A 138 -37.58 20.07 -2.45
CA LEU A 138 -36.21 19.50 -2.47
C LEU A 138 -36.17 18.09 -3.04
N ASN A 139 -37.15 17.24 -2.69
CA ASN A 139 -37.26 15.89 -3.24
C ASN A 139 -37.62 15.89 -4.74
N ASN A 140 -38.29 16.94 -5.22
CA ASN A 140 -38.68 17.06 -6.63
C ASN A 140 -37.55 17.62 -7.50
N LEU A 141 -36.52 18.28 -6.95
CA LEU A 141 -35.41 18.86 -7.73
C LEU A 141 -34.69 17.83 -8.61
N SER A 142 -34.49 16.62 -8.10
CA SER A 142 -33.82 15.53 -8.81
C SER A 142 -34.76 14.71 -9.70
N LYS A 143 -36.08 14.90 -9.61
CA LYS A 143 -37.05 14.14 -10.40
C LYS A 143 -37.04 14.54 -11.86
N ILE A 144 -37.15 13.53 -12.70
CA ILE A 144 -37.23 13.65 -14.14
C ILE A 144 -38.70 13.75 -14.53
N LYS A 145 -39.02 14.72 -15.39
CA LYS A 145 -40.35 14.90 -15.96
C LYS A 145 -40.31 14.59 -17.45
N LEU A 146 -41.32 13.87 -17.90
CA LEU A 146 -41.59 13.63 -19.32
C LEU A 146 -42.46 14.78 -19.86
N VAL A 147 -41.95 15.52 -20.85
CA VAL A 147 -42.59 16.72 -21.41
C VAL A 147 -42.78 16.55 -22.92
N PRO A 148 -43.98 16.78 -23.48
CA PRO A 148 -44.19 16.69 -24.92
C PRO A 148 -43.47 17.83 -25.65
N LYS A 149 -42.75 17.51 -26.74
CA LYS A 149 -42.03 18.47 -27.60
C LYS A 149 -42.99 19.25 -28.50
N THR A 150 -44.10 18.64 -28.89
CA THR A 150 -45.13 19.25 -29.76
C THR A 150 -46.53 18.86 -29.28
N LEU A 151 -47.54 19.62 -29.71
CA LEU A 151 -48.96 19.32 -29.42
C LEU A 151 -49.52 18.18 -30.31
N ASN A 152 -48.84 17.86 -31.41
CA ASN A 152 -49.25 16.82 -32.37
C ASN A 152 -48.53 15.50 -32.06
N LEU A 153 -49.06 14.76 -31.09
CA LEU A 153 -48.51 13.49 -30.63
C LEU A 153 -49.15 12.31 -31.39
N THR A 154 -48.35 11.29 -31.73
CA THR A 154 -48.87 10.03 -32.28
C THR A 154 -49.55 9.21 -31.18
N GLN A 155 -50.58 8.43 -31.53
CA GLN A 155 -51.29 7.57 -30.57
C GLN A 155 -50.37 6.53 -29.91
N GLY A 156 -49.37 6.03 -30.66
CA GLY A 156 -48.32 5.15 -30.13
C GLY A 156 -47.47 5.83 -29.06
N ALA A 157 -46.97 7.05 -29.31
CA ALA A 157 -46.18 7.80 -28.33
C ALA A 157 -46.97 8.15 -27.06
N GLN A 158 -48.27 8.46 -27.19
CA GLN A 158 -49.14 8.70 -26.03
C GLN A 158 -49.35 7.45 -25.17
N THR A 159 -49.51 6.29 -25.81
CA THR A 159 -49.69 5.00 -25.13
C THR A 159 -48.42 4.62 -24.37
N LEU A 160 -47.25 4.77 -25.01
CA LEU A 160 -45.96 4.48 -24.39
C LEU A 160 -45.65 5.46 -23.24
N ALA A 161 -45.97 6.75 -23.40
CA ALA A 161 -45.83 7.73 -22.31
C ALA A 161 -46.68 7.35 -21.09
N ALA A 162 -47.93 6.93 -21.29
CA ALA A 162 -48.81 6.48 -20.21
C ALA A 162 -48.21 5.25 -19.51
N GLN A 163 -47.73 4.27 -20.28
CA GLN A 163 -47.10 3.07 -19.73
C GLN A 163 -45.83 3.39 -18.91
N ILE A 164 -44.95 4.27 -19.40
CA ILE A 164 -43.74 4.71 -18.68
C ILE A 164 -44.08 5.35 -17.33
N LEU A 165 -45.16 6.13 -17.28
CA LEU A 165 -45.62 6.81 -16.06
C LEU A 165 -46.30 5.82 -15.10
N ASP A 166 -47.19 4.96 -15.59
CA ASP A 166 -47.94 3.98 -14.79
C ASP A 166 -46.99 2.97 -14.11
N GLU A 167 -45.97 2.50 -14.82
CA GLU A 167 -44.97 1.55 -14.31
C GLU A 167 -43.82 2.22 -13.51
N HIS A 168 -43.85 3.55 -13.40
CA HIS A 168 -42.86 4.37 -12.67
C HIS A 168 -41.43 4.14 -13.19
N TRP A 169 -41.26 3.88 -14.49
CA TRP A 169 -39.95 3.57 -15.07
C TRP A 169 -38.97 4.74 -15.04
N LEU A 170 -39.47 5.99 -14.96
CA LEU A 170 -38.62 7.17 -14.74
C LEU A 170 -37.89 7.14 -13.38
N GLU A 171 -38.40 6.39 -12.39
CA GLU A 171 -37.78 6.24 -11.06
C GLU A 171 -36.92 4.96 -10.94
N ARG A 172 -37.07 4.02 -11.88
CA ARG A 172 -36.36 2.73 -11.89
C ARG A 172 -35.38 2.67 -13.05
N TYR A 173 -35.86 2.22 -14.21
CA TYR A 173 -35.19 2.28 -15.50
C TYR A 173 -36.21 1.89 -16.59
N ILE A 174 -36.06 2.44 -17.81
CA ILE A 174 -36.76 1.95 -19.00
C ILE A 174 -35.98 0.75 -19.57
N PRO A 175 -36.59 -0.44 -19.68
CA PRO A 175 -35.90 -1.64 -20.17
C PRO A 175 -35.66 -1.56 -21.68
N ALA A 176 -34.40 -1.69 -22.12
CA ALA A 176 -34.01 -1.75 -23.52
C ALA A 176 -32.95 -2.85 -23.74
N ASN A 177 -32.88 -3.45 -24.93
CA ASN A 177 -31.90 -4.52 -25.22
C ASN A 177 -30.47 -3.98 -25.31
N ASN A 178 -30.31 -2.78 -25.88
CA ASN A 178 -29.03 -2.10 -26.04
C ASN A 178 -29.14 -0.60 -25.67
N PRO A 179 -29.23 -0.29 -24.37
CA PRO A 179 -29.43 1.08 -23.90
C PRO A 179 -28.21 1.98 -24.19
N ASP A 180 -27.00 1.39 -24.25
CA ASP A 180 -25.74 2.04 -24.63
C ASP A 180 -25.81 2.60 -26.07
N TRP A 181 -26.25 1.77 -27.04
CA TRP A 181 -26.45 2.20 -28.43
C TRP A 181 -27.54 3.26 -28.56
N LEU A 182 -28.66 3.10 -27.84
CA LEU A 182 -29.77 4.03 -27.83
C LEU A 182 -29.32 5.42 -27.36
N ALA A 183 -28.56 5.50 -26.26
CA ALA A 183 -28.01 6.74 -25.75
C ALA A 183 -27.10 7.46 -26.77
N GLY A 184 -26.25 6.72 -27.49
CA GLY A 184 -25.39 7.27 -28.55
C GLY A 184 -26.20 7.91 -29.68
N ARG A 185 -27.25 7.22 -30.16
CA ARG A 185 -28.14 7.72 -31.25
C ARG A 185 -29.03 8.88 -30.82
N LEU A 186 -29.44 8.92 -29.55
CA LEU A 186 -30.20 10.05 -29.01
C LEU A 186 -29.38 11.34 -29.07
N TRP A 187 -28.10 11.29 -28.72
CA TRP A 187 -27.21 12.46 -28.82
C TRP A 187 -27.09 12.97 -30.25
N GLU A 188 -26.86 12.08 -31.23
CA GLU A 188 -26.77 12.45 -32.64
C GLU A 188 -28.02 13.20 -33.13
N ARG A 189 -29.21 12.72 -32.74
CA ARG A 189 -30.49 13.36 -33.10
C ARG A 189 -30.64 14.74 -32.47
N LEU A 190 -30.23 14.91 -31.21
CA LEU A 190 -30.25 16.21 -30.54
C LEU A 190 -29.27 17.19 -31.22
N CYS A 191 -28.09 16.73 -31.62
CA CYS A 191 -27.14 17.55 -32.38
C CYS A 191 -27.62 17.93 -33.78
N ALA A 192 -28.33 17.05 -34.49
CA ALA A 192 -28.87 17.36 -35.81
C ALA A 192 -29.83 18.57 -35.79
N GLN A 193 -30.60 18.71 -34.70
CA GLN A 193 -31.50 19.85 -34.49
C GLN A 193 -30.73 21.16 -34.25
N LEU A 194 -29.55 21.09 -33.63
CA LEU A 194 -28.66 22.24 -33.40
C LEU A 194 -28.03 22.72 -34.71
N LYS A 195 -27.56 21.79 -35.56
CA LYS A 195 -26.96 22.10 -36.87
C LYS A 195 -27.95 22.77 -37.84
N PHE A 196 -29.22 22.37 -37.80
CA PHE A 196 -30.25 23.01 -38.61
C PHE A 196 -30.42 24.49 -38.25
N LYS A 197 -30.30 24.84 -36.97
CA LYS A 197 -30.37 26.23 -36.49
C LYS A 197 -29.09 27.02 -36.78
N GLU A 198 -27.92 26.39 -36.65
CA GLU A 198 -26.62 26.99 -37.02
C GLU A 198 -26.63 27.42 -38.51
N ASN A 199 -27.05 26.53 -39.41
CA ASN A 199 -27.15 26.83 -40.84
C ASN A 199 -28.26 27.85 -41.19
N CYS A 200 -29.36 27.89 -40.43
CA CYS A 200 -30.38 28.91 -40.61
C CYS A 200 -29.89 30.30 -40.18
N ASN A 201 -29.05 30.39 -39.15
CA ASN A 201 -28.51 31.66 -38.67
C ASN A 201 -27.43 32.19 -39.64
N ASP A 202 -26.57 31.32 -40.18
CA ASP A 202 -25.58 31.71 -41.21
C ASP A 202 -26.22 32.20 -42.51
N ALA A 203 -27.40 31.67 -42.87
CA ALA A 203 -28.14 32.12 -44.05
C ALA A 203 -28.79 33.52 -43.91
N PHE A 204 -28.86 34.07 -42.69
CA PHE A 204 -29.38 35.42 -42.42
C PHE A 204 -28.28 36.46 -42.14
N GLN A 205 -27.01 36.06 -41.99
CA GLN A 205 -25.89 36.94 -41.65
C GLN A 205 -25.16 37.59 -42.85
N ASP A 206 -25.73 37.56 -44.06
CA ASP A 206 -25.16 38.28 -45.22
C ASP A 206 -25.40 39.81 -45.20
N SER A 207 -25.92 40.36 -44.10
CA SER A 207 -25.91 41.81 -43.88
C SER A 207 -25.92 42.18 -42.39
N THR A 208 -24.87 42.90 -41.97
CA THR A 208 -24.73 43.82 -40.82
C THR A 208 -23.99 43.37 -39.53
N SER A 209 -22.68 43.70 -39.48
CA SER A 209 -21.90 44.22 -38.33
C SER A 209 -21.47 43.30 -37.15
N ASN A 210 -20.16 43.42 -36.82
CA ASN A 210 -19.36 42.70 -35.81
C ASN A 210 -19.78 42.85 -34.31
N GLN A 211 -21.04 43.19 -34.00
CA GLN A 211 -21.58 43.14 -32.63
C GLN A 211 -22.57 41.99 -32.40
N GLU A 212 -23.13 41.39 -33.45
CA GLU A 212 -24.05 40.25 -33.35
C GLU A 212 -23.33 38.89 -33.13
N GLU A 213 -22.07 38.75 -33.59
CA GLU A 213 -21.29 37.50 -33.43
C GLU A 213 -21.10 37.04 -31.97
N ILE A 214 -21.03 37.98 -31.01
CA ILE A 214 -20.88 37.64 -29.58
C ILE A 214 -22.20 37.13 -29.00
N HIS A 215 -23.33 37.74 -29.36
CA HIS A 215 -24.66 37.33 -28.89
C HIS A 215 -25.09 35.98 -29.51
N ASP A 216 -24.74 35.72 -30.77
CA ASP A 216 -25.09 34.48 -31.47
C ASP A 216 -24.30 33.26 -30.95
N SER A 217 -23.03 33.45 -30.58
CA SER A 217 -22.21 32.38 -29.97
C SER A 217 -22.70 31.95 -28.58
N LEU A 218 -23.33 32.87 -27.83
CA LEU A 218 -23.93 32.59 -26.51
C LEU A 218 -25.24 31.79 -26.63
N GLY A 219 -26.07 32.11 -27.63
CA GLY A 219 -27.33 31.41 -27.89
C GLY A 219 -27.11 29.93 -28.22
N LEU A 220 -26.17 29.62 -29.12
CA LEU A 220 -25.84 28.24 -29.48
C LEU A 220 -25.31 27.43 -28.28
N ARG A 221 -24.49 28.05 -27.42
CA ARG A 221 -23.95 27.39 -26.20
C ARG A 221 -25.07 27.00 -25.23
N GLU A 222 -26.06 27.85 -25.02
CA GLU A 222 -27.20 27.54 -24.15
C GLU A 222 -28.06 26.39 -24.70
N GLU A 223 -28.23 26.32 -26.02
CA GLU A 223 -28.99 25.22 -26.64
C GLU A 223 -28.25 23.88 -26.56
N VAL A 224 -26.92 23.90 -26.75
CA VAL A 224 -26.06 22.72 -26.54
C VAL A 224 -26.14 22.24 -25.09
N ASP A 225 -26.06 23.15 -24.11
CA ASP A 225 -26.15 22.80 -22.70
C ASP A 225 -27.52 22.18 -22.35
N ARG A 226 -28.61 22.72 -22.92
CA ARG A 226 -29.96 22.15 -22.74
C ARG A 226 -30.09 20.76 -23.35
N ALA A 227 -29.57 20.57 -24.56
CA ALA A 227 -29.55 19.27 -25.22
C ALA A 227 -28.74 18.25 -24.40
N PHE A 228 -27.61 18.65 -23.82
CA PHE A 228 -26.81 17.79 -22.97
C PHE A 228 -27.55 17.38 -21.70
N LEU A 229 -28.30 18.30 -21.07
CA LEU A 229 -29.12 17.97 -19.90
C LEU A 229 -30.26 17.01 -20.24
N GLU A 230 -30.97 17.23 -21.35
CA GLU A 230 -31.98 16.28 -21.85
C GLU A 230 -31.36 14.90 -22.09
N TRP A 231 -30.21 14.85 -22.76
CA TRP A 231 -29.49 13.61 -23.03
C TRP A 231 -29.05 12.89 -21.76
N SER A 232 -28.49 13.61 -20.78
CA SER A 232 -28.10 13.02 -19.50
C SER A 232 -29.29 12.46 -18.72
N ALA A 233 -30.48 13.07 -18.82
CA ALA A 233 -31.71 12.55 -18.23
C ALA A 233 -32.14 11.23 -18.90
N TRP A 234 -32.02 11.13 -20.23
CA TRP A 234 -32.23 9.88 -20.94
C TRP A 234 -31.26 8.79 -20.50
N CYS A 235 -29.96 9.10 -20.41
CA CYS A 235 -28.96 8.15 -19.91
C CYS A 235 -29.30 7.63 -18.51
N GLN A 236 -29.75 8.51 -17.61
CA GLN A 236 -30.15 8.14 -16.26
C GLN A 236 -31.35 7.18 -16.26
N VAL A 237 -32.40 7.50 -17.02
CA VAL A 237 -33.62 6.67 -17.09
C VAL A 237 -33.37 5.34 -17.80
N LEU A 238 -32.41 5.26 -18.72
CA LEU A 238 -32.03 4.01 -19.37
C LEU A 238 -31.09 3.14 -18.50
N GLY A 239 -30.65 3.64 -17.34
CA GLY A 239 -29.69 2.93 -16.49
C GLY A 239 -28.31 2.77 -17.13
N VAL A 240 -27.95 3.65 -18.07
CA VAL A 240 -26.72 3.56 -18.86
C VAL A 240 -25.54 4.12 -18.08
N TYR A 241 -24.44 3.37 -18.05
CA TYR A 241 -23.16 3.95 -17.66
C TYR A 241 -22.63 4.76 -18.85
N VAL A 242 -22.73 6.09 -18.74
CA VAL A 242 -22.40 7.01 -19.84
C VAL A 242 -21.02 6.72 -20.41
N HIS A 243 -20.98 6.41 -21.70
CA HIS A 243 -19.76 6.12 -22.44
C HIS A 243 -19.64 7.02 -23.66
N TRP A 244 -18.41 7.26 -24.08
CA TRP A 244 -18.11 7.95 -25.32
C TRP A 244 -18.39 7.05 -26.52
N ASP A 245 -19.10 7.57 -27.53
CA ASP A 245 -19.36 6.84 -28.77
C ASP A 245 -18.35 7.26 -29.85
N THR A 246 -17.56 6.29 -30.33
CA THR A 246 -16.57 6.51 -31.41
C THR A 246 -17.22 6.71 -32.79
N GLY A 247 -18.52 6.44 -32.93
CA GLY A 247 -19.29 6.66 -34.15
C GLY A 247 -19.77 8.10 -34.35
N TRP A 248 -19.67 8.96 -33.33
CA TRP A 248 -20.09 10.36 -33.43
C TRP A 248 -19.28 11.14 -34.46
N ARG A 249 -19.95 12.03 -35.20
CA ARG A 249 -19.29 13.00 -36.08
C ARG A 249 -18.53 14.02 -35.26
N GLU A 250 -17.53 14.66 -35.86
CA GLU A 250 -16.67 15.65 -35.20
C GLU A 250 -17.45 16.73 -34.44
N SER A 251 -18.47 17.30 -35.07
CA SER A 251 -19.39 18.27 -34.43
C SER A 251 -20.15 17.71 -33.21
N GLU A 252 -20.64 16.47 -33.25
CA GLU A 252 -21.39 15.86 -32.14
C GLU A 252 -20.46 15.60 -30.95
N ALA A 253 -19.28 15.06 -31.24
CA ALA A 253 -18.20 14.89 -30.26
C ALA A 253 -17.78 16.24 -29.64
N ARG A 254 -17.59 17.27 -30.46
CA ARG A 254 -17.22 18.63 -30.00
C ARG A 254 -18.27 19.21 -29.05
N TYR A 255 -19.55 19.24 -29.45
CA TYR A 255 -20.61 19.79 -28.61
C TYR A 255 -20.75 19.04 -27.29
N CYS A 256 -20.63 17.70 -27.31
CA CYS A 256 -20.75 16.89 -26.09
C CYS A 256 -19.61 17.19 -25.11
N ARG A 257 -18.37 17.22 -25.62
CA ARG A 257 -17.17 17.53 -24.83
C ARG A 257 -17.24 18.91 -24.21
N GLU A 258 -17.59 19.92 -25.00
CA GLU A 258 -17.68 21.30 -24.53
C GLU A 258 -18.78 21.47 -23.47
N ALA A 259 -19.94 20.85 -23.65
CA ALA A 259 -21.01 20.87 -22.66
C ALA A 259 -20.59 20.21 -21.34
N ALA A 260 -19.94 19.05 -21.42
CA ALA A 260 -19.43 18.34 -20.25
C ALA A 260 -18.39 19.17 -19.49
N ASN A 261 -17.42 19.78 -20.19
CA ASN A 261 -16.44 20.68 -19.57
C ASN A 261 -17.12 21.87 -18.88
N ARG A 262 -18.10 22.52 -19.53
CA ARG A 262 -18.85 23.64 -18.91
C ARG A 262 -19.62 23.22 -17.65
N ILE A 263 -20.15 22.00 -17.60
CA ILE A 263 -20.76 21.45 -16.38
C ILE A 263 -19.72 21.33 -15.27
N LEU A 264 -18.55 20.74 -15.56
CA LEU A 264 -17.45 20.63 -14.59
C LEU A 264 -16.95 22.01 -14.12
N GLU A 265 -16.92 23.01 -14.98
CA GLU A 265 -16.51 24.38 -14.64
C GLU A 265 -17.53 25.11 -13.74
N ARG A 266 -18.83 24.92 -13.99
CA ARG A 266 -19.91 25.65 -13.28
C ARG A 266 -20.35 25.00 -11.97
N GLN A 267 -19.99 23.73 -11.76
CA GLN A 267 -20.45 22.97 -10.61
C GLN A 267 -19.93 23.56 -9.28
N THR A 268 -20.74 23.43 -8.23
CA THR A 268 -20.41 23.86 -6.85
C THR A 268 -20.61 22.72 -5.83
N LEU A 269 -20.94 21.52 -6.31
CA LEU A 269 -21.29 20.36 -5.50
C LEU A 269 -20.06 19.62 -4.97
N TRP A 270 -19.03 19.47 -5.79
CA TRP A 270 -17.73 18.95 -5.40
C TRP A 270 -16.87 20.12 -4.97
N GLY A 271 -16.56 20.18 -3.68
CA GLY A 271 -15.70 21.23 -3.11
C GLY A 271 -14.23 20.95 -3.36
N SER A 272 -13.36 21.92 -3.06
CA SER A 272 -11.92 21.71 -3.01
C SER A 272 -11.50 20.82 -1.83
N TRP A 273 -10.26 20.35 -1.84
CA TRP A 273 -9.68 19.52 -0.79
C TRP A 273 -9.94 20.01 0.64
N GLU A 274 -9.84 21.31 0.89
CA GLU A 274 -10.01 21.87 2.24
C GLU A 274 -11.47 21.95 2.70
N ASN A 275 -12.40 22.05 1.76
CA ASN A 275 -13.78 22.43 2.05
C ASN A 275 -14.81 21.34 1.76
N ASP A 276 -14.51 20.34 0.93
CA ASP A 276 -15.48 19.36 0.46
C ASP A 276 -16.10 18.52 1.60
N ILE A 277 -15.29 17.76 2.34
CA ILE A 277 -15.78 16.96 3.48
C ILE A 277 -16.35 17.85 4.59
N PRO A 278 -15.68 18.92 5.06
CA PRO A 278 -16.23 19.77 6.11
C PRO A 278 -17.57 20.39 5.73
N SER A 279 -17.75 20.81 4.48
CA SER A 279 -19.03 21.36 4.01
C SER A 279 -20.12 20.29 3.98
N TYR A 280 -19.80 19.09 3.49
CA TYR A 280 -20.74 17.96 3.49
C TYR A 280 -21.22 17.62 4.91
N ILE A 281 -20.29 17.47 5.85
CA ILE A 281 -20.61 17.15 7.25
C ILE A 281 -21.42 18.27 7.89
N LYS A 282 -21.07 19.53 7.62
CA LYS A 282 -21.84 20.69 8.10
C LYS A 282 -23.29 20.64 7.61
N VAL A 283 -23.53 20.23 6.36
CA VAL A 283 -24.89 20.03 5.83
C VAL A 283 -25.61 18.92 6.58
N LEU A 284 -24.98 17.75 6.79
CA LEU A 284 -25.60 16.64 7.54
C LEU A 284 -25.96 17.02 8.98
N GLU A 285 -25.06 17.71 9.69
CA GLU A 285 -25.24 18.06 11.10
C GLU A 285 -26.15 19.28 11.32
N LYS A 286 -25.97 20.36 10.54
CA LYS A 286 -26.65 21.64 10.79
C LYS A 286 -27.89 21.82 9.93
N THR A 287 -27.82 21.42 8.67
CA THR A 287 -28.89 21.63 7.70
C THR A 287 -29.91 20.51 7.81
N PHE A 288 -29.46 19.25 7.72
CA PHE A 288 -30.36 18.10 7.82
C PHE A 288 -30.69 17.73 9.27
N ALA A 289 -29.91 18.21 10.24
CA ALA A 289 -30.07 17.95 11.67
C ALA A 289 -30.11 16.44 11.99
N ILE A 290 -29.31 15.63 11.27
CA ILE A 290 -29.24 14.19 11.51
C ILE A 290 -28.49 13.95 12.84
N PRO A 291 -29.05 13.19 13.80
CA PRO A 291 -28.36 12.88 15.05
C PRO A 291 -27.02 12.17 14.82
N LYS A 292 -26.00 12.55 15.59
CA LYS A 292 -24.63 12.01 15.43
C LYS A 292 -24.56 10.50 15.61
N ASP A 293 -25.35 9.93 16.51
CA ASP A 293 -25.44 8.49 16.74
C ASP A 293 -26.00 7.70 15.53
N GLN A 294 -26.70 8.39 14.61
CA GLN A 294 -27.23 7.82 13.37
C GLN A 294 -26.26 7.94 12.19
N LEU A 295 -25.16 8.68 12.34
CA LEU A 295 -24.09 8.78 11.35
C LEU A 295 -23.00 7.76 11.71
N ARG A 296 -22.82 6.71 10.89
CA ARG A 296 -21.82 5.65 11.14
C ARG A 296 -20.41 6.20 11.37
N PHE A 297 -20.06 7.32 10.73
CA PHE A 297 -18.84 8.09 10.96
C PHE A 297 -19.23 9.55 11.24
N ALA A 298 -19.67 9.81 12.47
CA ALA A 298 -20.02 11.14 12.92
C ALA A 298 -18.78 11.97 13.24
N GLY A 299 -18.25 12.70 12.26
CA GLY A 299 -17.23 13.71 12.50
C GLY A 299 -16.37 14.02 11.28
N VAL A 300 -15.82 15.24 11.26
CA VAL A 300 -14.75 15.61 10.34
C VAL A 300 -13.58 14.65 10.56
N PRO A 301 -12.97 14.08 9.49
CA PRO A 301 -11.80 13.22 9.62
C PRO A 301 -10.79 13.84 10.58
N ARG A 302 -10.24 13.02 11.48
CA ARG A 302 -9.32 13.51 12.52
C ARG A 302 -8.02 14.10 11.94
N VAL A 303 -7.72 13.76 10.70
CA VAL A 303 -6.52 14.16 9.97
C VAL A 303 -6.94 14.98 8.76
N LEU A 304 -6.41 16.19 8.64
CA LEU A 304 -6.57 17.03 7.45
C LEU A 304 -5.93 16.36 6.22
N PRO A 305 -6.47 16.59 5.01
CA PRO A 305 -5.88 16.05 3.80
C PRO A 305 -4.42 16.54 3.66
N PRO A 306 -3.47 15.65 3.31
CA PRO A 306 -2.10 16.04 2.99
C PRO A 306 -2.03 17.03 1.81
N SER A 307 -0.94 17.77 1.66
CA SER A 307 -0.73 18.70 0.52
C SER A 307 -0.61 17.96 -0.82
N THR A 308 0.13 16.84 -0.82
CA THR A 308 0.47 16.06 -2.02
C THR A 308 -0.61 15.04 -2.42
N LEU A 309 -0.77 14.76 -3.71
CA LEU A 309 -1.72 13.78 -4.24
C LEU A 309 -1.34 12.35 -3.84
N VAL A 310 -0.06 12.01 -3.82
CA VAL A 310 0.49 10.76 -3.29
C VAL A 310 0.02 10.52 -1.86
N GLY A 311 0.10 11.55 -1.00
CA GLY A 311 -0.37 11.50 0.38
C GLY A 311 -1.90 11.46 0.47
N LYS A 312 -2.61 12.23 -0.36
CA LYS A 312 -4.08 12.23 -0.42
C LYS A 312 -4.65 10.86 -0.81
N ALA A 313 -3.96 10.09 -1.65
CA ALA A 313 -4.36 8.72 -1.98
C ALA A 313 -4.31 7.77 -0.76
N ASP A 314 -3.30 7.89 0.11
CA ASP A 314 -3.27 7.13 1.38
C ASP A 314 -4.33 7.63 2.36
N TRP A 315 -4.57 8.93 2.40
CA TRP A 315 -5.62 9.53 3.21
C TRP A 315 -7.02 9.04 2.82
N PHE A 316 -7.29 8.84 1.53
CA PHE A 316 -8.55 8.22 1.07
C PHE A 316 -8.74 6.79 1.54
N ALA A 317 -7.65 6.04 1.80
CA ALA A 317 -7.73 4.68 2.35
C ALA A 317 -7.98 4.66 3.87
N GLY A 318 -8.04 5.83 4.52
CA GLY A 318 -8.51 5.94 5.91
C GLY A 318 -9.97 5.52 6.01
N ILE A 319 -10.31 4.65 6.97
CA ILE A 319 -11.63 4.02 7.08
C ILE A 319 -12.77 5.06 7.14
N ASP A 320 -12.55 6.16 7.85
CA ASP A 320 -13.51 7.26 7.98
C ASP A 320 -13.71 8.01 6.66
N VAL A 321 -12.60 8.34 5.98
CA VAL A 321 -12.63 9.05 4.69
C VAL A 321 -13.20 8.18 3.58
N GLU A 322 -12.73 6.94 3.45
CA GLU A 322 -13.16 5.98 2.44
C GLU A 322 -14.68 5.82 2.48
N HIS A 323 -15.24 5.63 3.68
CA HIS A 323 -16.67 5.42 3.84
C HIS A 323 -17.49 6.63 3.38
N ILE A 324 -17.14 7.83 3.86
CA ILE A 324 -17.83 9.07 3.49
C ILE A 324 -17.78 9.29 1.97
N MET A 325 -16.63 9.05 1.36
CA MET A 325 -16.44 9.21 -0.09
C MET A 325 -17.25 8.19 -0.89
N MET A 326 -17.21 6.91 -0.50
CA MET A 326 -17.93 5.85 -1.20
C MET A 326 -19.45 6.04 -1.09
N GLU A 327 -19.98 6.44 0.07
CA GLU A 327 -21.41 6.73 0.23
C GLU A 327 -21.90 7.84 -0.70
N ARG A 328 -21.09 8.90 -0.86
CA ARG A 328 -21.39 10.01 -1.77
C ARG A 328 -21.30 9.59 -3.23
N LEU A 329 -20.33 8.76 -3.60
CA LEU A 329 -20.15 8.28 -4.97
C LEU A 329 -21.32 7.42 -5.45
N PHE A 330 -21.76 6.44 -4.66
CA PHE A 330 -22.84 5.53 -5.07
C PHE A 330 -24.19 6.23 -5.32
N LYS A 331 -24.45 7.37 -4.67
CA LYS A 331 -25.66 8.19 -4.91
C LYS A 331 -25.42 9.33 -5.90
N GLY A 332 -24.20 9.85 -5.98
CA GLY A 332 -23.82 11.01 -6.81
C GLY A 332 -23.61 10.70 -8.29
N GLN A 333 -23.51 9.43 -8.69
CA GLN A 333 -23.33 9.03 -10.09
C GLN A 333 -24.47 9.47 -11.03
N ASN A 334 -25.66 9.76 -10.49
CA ASN A 334 -26.82 10.20 -11.26
C ASN A 334 -26.92 11.75 -11.40
N GLY A 335 -25.92 12.52 -10.92
CA GLY A 335 -25.85 13.97 -11.07
C GLY A 335 -25.32 14.40 -12.46
N SER A 336 -25.60 15.64 -12.89
CA SER A 336 -25.10 16.17 -14.17
C SER A 336 -23.57 16.16 -14.20
N ILE A 337 -22.94 16.49 -13.07
CA ILE A 337 -21.49 16.42 -12.87
C ILE A 337 -20.94 14.99 -12.97
N GLY A 338 -21.64 14.00 -12.42
CA GLY A 338 -21.24 12.60 -12.49
C GLY A 338 -21.26 12.09 -13.93
N VAL A 339 -22.32 12.43 -14.68
CA VAL A 339 -22.46 12.14 -16.10
C VAL A 339 -21.37 12.81 -16.93
N ALA A 340 -21.17 14.12 -16.75
CA ALA A 340 -20.13 14.88 -17.46
C ALA A 340 -18.73 14.31 -17.19
N PHE A 341 -18.43 13.99 -15.92
CA PHE A 341 -17.16 13.39 -15.53
C PHE A 341 -16.96 12.00 -16.15
N SER A 342 -17.96 11.11 -16.05
CA SER A 342 -17.88 9.76 -16.62
C SER A 342 -17.74 9.79 -18.14
N LEU A 343 -18.41 10.72 -18.81
CA LEU A 343 -18.29 10.92 -20.26
C LEU A 343 -16.86 11.31 -20.66
N LEU A 344 -16.29 12.34 -20.04
CA LEU A 344 -14.93 12.81 -20.35
C LEU A 344 -13.87 11.75 -19.97
N CYS A 345 -14.09 11.01 -18.89
CA CYS A 345 -13.28 9.85 -18.54
C CYS A 345 -13.37 8.77 -19.64
N SER A 346 -14.58 8.44 -20.11
CA SER A 346 -14.78 7.49 -21.18
C SER A 346 -14.22 7.98 -22.53
N GLU A 347 -14.20 9.28 -22.79
CA GLU A 347 -13.56 9.85 -23.97
C GLU A 347 -12.07 9.51 -23.96
N LEU A 348 -11.40 9.77 -22.83
CA LEU A 348 -9.99 9.41 -22.63
C LEU A 348 -9.76 7.91 -22.82
N GLU A 349 -10.71 7.07 -22.43
CA GLU A 349 -10.61 5.63 -22.62
C GLU A 349 -10.69 5.19 -24.09
N LYS A 350 -11.53 5.85 -24.89
CA LYS A 350 -11.97 5.37 -26.21
C LYS A 350 -11.29 6.05 -27.38
N VAL A 351 -10.82 7.29 -27.21
CA VAL A 351 -10.29 8.09 -28.31
C VAL A 351 -8.78 8.14 -28.24
N ASP A 352 -8.16 7.76 -29.36
CA ASP A 352 -6.76 8.04 -29.65
C ASP A 352 -6.71 9.15 -30.70
N ILE A 353 -5.89 10.19 -30.47
CA ILE A 353 -5.44 11.23 -31.43
C ILE A 353 -6.27 12.53 -31.48
N GLY A 354 -5.58 13.67 -31.27
CA GLY A 354 -6.00 15.02 -31.69
C GLY A 354 -5.44 16.14 -30.78
N PRO A 355 -5.02 17.31 -31.31
CA PRO A 355 -4.52 18.42 -30.48
C PRO A 355 -5.58 18.94 -29.49
N HIS A 356 -6.86 18.94 -29.89
CA HIS A 356 -7.99 19.30 -29.03
C HIS A 356 -8.25 18.30 -27.89
N ILE A 357 -7.89 17.02 -28.09
CA ILE A 357 -8.02 15.99 -27.05
C ILE A 357 -6.88 16.14 -26.04
N SER A 358 -5.68 16.54 -26.46
CA SER A 358 -4.56 16.78 -25.54
C SER A 358 -4.82 17.95 -24.57
N SER A 359 -5.42 19.05 -25.06
CA SER A 359 -5.80 20.18 -24.20
C SER A 359 -6.95 19.79 -23.25
N SER A 360 -7.94 19.07 -23.75
CA SER A 360 -9.08 18.59 -22.94
C SER A 360 -8.65 17.57 -21.88
N ALA A 361 -7.74 16.65 -22.21
CA ALA A 361 -7.14 15.70 -21.28
C ALA A 361 -6.38 16.41 -20.15
N THR A 362 -5.63 17.47 -20.49
CA THR A 362 -4.90 18.29 -19.53
C THR A 362 -5.84 19.01 -18.56
N ALA A 363 -6.92 19.61 -19.09
CA ALA A 363 -7.94 20.27 -18.28
C ALA A 363 -8.64 19.27 -17.34
N PHE A 364 -9.00 18.09 -17.86
CA PHE A 364 -9.63 17.03 -17.08
C PHE A 364 -8.71 16.48 -15.98
N MET A 365 -7.43 16.26 -16.27
CA MET A 365 -6.44 15.82 -15.26
C MET A 365 -6.20 16.88 -14.19
N SER A 366 -6.22 18.15 -14.55
CA SER A 366 -6.15 19.25 -13.58
C SER A 366 -7.38 19.26 -12.67
N PHE A 367 -8.58 19.11 -13.24
CA PHE A 367 -9.80 18.97 -12.47
C PHE A 367 -9.75 17.77 -11.51
N ILE A 368 -9.26 16.61 -11.95
CA ILE A 368 -9.04 15.45 -11.09
C ILE A 368 -8.13 15.78 -9.90
N ALA A 369 -7.03 16.51 -10.13
CA ALA A 369 -6.10 16.89 -9.08
C ALA A 369 -6.71 17.86 -8.04
N ASP A 370 -7.62 18.74 -8.47
CA ASP A 370 -8.16 19.83 -7.65
C ASP A 370 -9.36 19.41 -6.79
N TYR A 371 -10.12 18.37 -7.20
CA TYR A 371 -11.35 17.95 -6.54
C TYR A 371 -11.27 16.52 -5.98
N PRO A 372 -11.46 16.30 -4.66
CA PRO A 372 -11.36 14.98 -4.04
C PRO A 372 -12.37 13.97 -4.59
N MET A 373 -13.63 14.38 -4.83
CA MET A 373 -14.65 13.52 -5.43
C MET A 373 -14.28 13.06 -6.84
N ALA A 374 -13.67 13.94 -7.63
CA ALA A 374 -13.20 13.64 -8.97
C ALA A 374 -12.03 12.64 -8.93
N LEU A 375 -11.05 12.86 -8.04
CA LEU A 375 -9.93 11.94 -7.85
C LEU A 375 -10.40 10.56 -7.40
N GLN A 376 -11.26 10.46 -6.39
CA GLN A 376 -11.75 9.18 -5.91
C GLN A 376 -12.51 8.43 -7.03
N HIS A 377 -13.34 9.13 -7.80
CA HIS A 377 -14.06 8.52 -8.92
C HIS A 377 -13.08 7.99 -9.99
N PHE A 378 -12.04 8.77 -10.30
CA PHE A 378 -10.99 8.36 -11.24
C PHE A 378 -10.20 7.15 -10.75
N LEU A 379 -9.80 7.12 -9.47
CA LEU A 379 -9.05 6.02 -8.86
C LEU A 379 -9.83 4.69 -8.88
N LEU A 380 -11.15 4.73 -8.67
CA LEU A 380 -11.99 3.55 -8.85
C LEU A 380 -12.02 3.08 -10.30
N ARG A 381 -12.03 4.02 -11.26
CA ARG A 381 -12.04 3.70 -12.68
C ARG A 381 -10.70 3.11 -13.15
N THR A 382 -9.56 3.64 -12.71
CA THR A 382 -8.22 3.11 -13.05
C THR A 382 -8.03 1.67 -12.58
N CYS A 383 -8.66 1.25 -11.49
CA CYS A 383 -8.69 -0.15 -11.05
C CYS A 383 -9.34 -1.09 -12.09
N THR A 384 -10.30 -0.58 -12.88
CA THR A 384 -11.01 -1.33 -13.92
C THR A 384 -10.43 -1.13 -15.33
N VAL A 385 -9.78 0.02 -15.57
CA VAL A 385 -9.17 0.40 -16.85
C VAL A 385 -7.75 0.92 -16.59
N PRO A 386 -6.74 0.04 -16.46
CA PRO A 386 -5.36 0.42 -16.12
C PRO A 386 -4.67 1.29 -17.17
N GLU A 387 -5.17 1.28 -18.41
CA GLU A 387 -4.66 2.15 -19.49
C GLU A 387 -4.72 3.64 -19.11
N LEU A 388 -5.69 4.04 -18.28
CA LEU A 388 -5.83 5.40 -17.77
C LEU A 388 -4.65 5.87 -16.90
N LEU A 389 -3.84 4.94 -16.38
CA LEU A 389 -2.61 5.29 -15.68
C LEU A 389 -1.63 6.01 -16.61
N ILE A 390 -1.63 5.71 -17.91
CA ILE A 390 -0.79 6.42 -18.88
C ILE A 390 -1.18 7.89 -18.97
N ASP A 391 -2.48 8.18 -19.01
CA ASP A 391 -2.95 9.57 -19.04
C ASP A 391 -2.54 10.33 -17.75
N MET A 392 -2.49 9.66 -16.59
CA MET A 392 -1.93 10.25 -15.37
C MET A 392 -0.41 10.47 -15.48
N LEU A 393 0.33 9.46 -15.94
CA LEU A 393 1.78 9.50 -16.03
C LEU A 393 2.30 10.55 -17.02
N MET A 394 1.50 10.88 -18.04
CA MET A 394 1.83 11.94 -19.01
C MET A 394 1.52 13.36 -18.50
N HIS A 395 0.76 13.52 -17.41
CA HIS A 395 0.39 14.82 -16.87
C HIS A 395 1.17 15.14 -15.59
N PRO A 396 1.98 16.21 -15.56
CA PRO A 396 2.97 16.42 -14.49
C PRO A 396 2.39 16.51 -13.08
N ARG A 397 1.19 17.10 -12.91
CA ARG A 397 0.54 17.23 -11.58
C ARG A 397 0.12 15.89 -10.97
N VAL A 398 -0.16 14.87 -11.79
CA VAL A 398 -0.70 13.57 -11.34
C VAL A 398 0.27 12.41 -11.64
N ALA A 399 1.41 12.67 -12.27
CA ALA A 399 2.37 11.64 -12.68
C ALA A 399 2.94 10.86 -11.50
N CYS A 400 3.31 11.54 -10.39
CA CYS A 400 3.80 10.87 -9.19
C CYS A 400 2.76 9.91 -8.59
N LEU A 401 1.49 10.33 -8.53
CA LEU A 401 0.40 9.46 -8.10
C LEU A 401 0.19 8.29 -9.07
N GLY A 402 0.25 8.53 -10.38
CA GLY A 402 0.20 7.46 -11.41
C GLY A 402 1.30 6.41 -11.20
N THR A 403 2.53 6.85 -10.92
CA THR A 403 3.66 5.96 -10.62
C THR A 403 3.42 5.16 -9.34
N LYS A 404 2.92 5.80 -8.28
CA LYS A 404 2.53 5.09 -7.06
C LYS A 404 1.51 3.98 -7.35
N LEU A 405 0.46 4.26 -8.12
CA LEU A 405 -0.58 3.28 -8.47
C LEU A 405 -0.02 2.11 -9.30
N ALA A 406 0.93 2.37 -10.21
CA ALA A 406 1.61 1.32 -10.96
C ALA A 406 2.46 0.42 -10.03
N ILE A 407 3.15 1.01 -9.05
CA ILE A 407 3.93 0.27 -8.04
C ILE A 407 3.03 -0.49 -7.06
N GLU A 408 1.86 0.04 -6.70
CA GLU A 408 0.89 -0.62 -5.83
C GLU A 408 0.06 -1.68 -6.54
N TRP A 409 0.05 -1.69 -7.88
CA TRP A 409 -0.84 -2.53 -8.66
C TRP A 409 -0.79 -3.99 -8.20
N TRP A 410 -1.95 -4.51 -7.80
CA TRP A 410 -2.11 -5.88 -7.35
C TRP A 410 -3.39 -6.49 -7.95
N PRO A 411 -3.29 -7.62 -8.67
CA PRO A 411 -4.46 -8.30 -9.19
C PRO A 411 -5.36 -8.77 -8.04
N LYS A 412 -6.62 -8.32 -8.00
CA LYS A 412 -7.60 -8.71 -6.97
C LYS A 412 -8.18 -10.12 -7.15
N SER A 413 -7.67 -10.93 -8.08
CA SER A 413 -8.24 -12.24 -8.45
C SER A 413 -7.35 -13.44 -8.10
N GLY A 414 -7.91 -14.39 -7.35
CA GLY A 414 -7.71 -15.83 -7.54
C GLY A 414 -6.58 -16.50 -6.75
N ARG A 415 -6.79 -17.76 -6.35
CA ARG A 415 -5.78 -18.67 -5.78
C ARG A 415 -4.67 -18.91 -6.83
N ASN A 416 -3.67 -18.04 -6.88
CA ASN A 416 -2.60 -18.12 -7.87
C ASN A 416 -1.51 -19.09 -7.41
N SER A 417 -1.21 -20.11 -8.24
CA SER A 417 0.02 -20.90 -8.11
C SER A 417 1.26 -19.99 -8.25
N ASP A 418 2.36 -20.30 -7.56
CA ASP A 418 3.60 -19.51 -7.55
C ASP A 418 4.12 -19.09 -8.95
N ARG A 419 3.87 -19.91 -9.98
CA ARG A 419 4.26 -19.62 -11.38
C ARG A 419 3.55 -18.41 -11.98
N ASN A 420 2.27 -18.20 -11.66
CA ASN A 420 1.49 -17.05 -12.15
C ASN A 420 1.95 -15.76 -11.45
N LEU A 421 2.26 -15.85 -10.16
CA LEU A 421 2.75 -14.72 -9.37
C LEU A 421 4.08 -14.16 -9.90
N ASN A 422 5.03 -15.04 -10.30
CA ASN A 422 6.30 -14.60 -10.87
C ASN A 422 6.14 -13.88 -12.21
N ARG A 423 5.25 -14.38 -13.08
CA ARG A 423 4.97 -13.75 -14.38
C ARG A 423 4.29 -12.40 -14.20
N GLU A 424 3.31 -12.31 -13.29
CA GLU A 424 2.64 -11.06 -12.94
C GLU A 424 3.62 -10.03 -12.36
N ALA A 425 4.52 -10.46 -11.47
CA ALA A 425 5.57 -9.59 -10.92
C ALA A 425 6.52 -9.04 -12.01
N GLN A 426 6.89 -9.88 -12.99
CA GLN A 426 7.72 -9.44 -14.11
C GLN A 426 6.99 -8.43 -15.01
N MET A 427 5.72 -8.69 -15.35
CA MET A 427 4.93 -7.77 -16.18
C MET A 427 4.71 -6.42 -15.48
N LYS A 428 4.46 -6.43 -14.16
CA LYS A 428 4.39 -5.23 -13.35
C LYS A 428 5.69 -4.43 -13.35
N ALA A 429 6.86 -5.10 -13.30
CA ALA A 429 8.15 -4.42 -13.34
C ALA A 429 8.33 -3.59 -14.61
N PHE A 430 7.83 -4.04 -15.77
CA PHE A 430 7.85 -3.24 -17.00
C PHE A 430 6.97 -1.98 -16.90
N ALA A 431 5.75 -2.10 -16.34
CA ALA A 431 4.89 -0.94 -16.12
C ALA A 431 5.53 0.08 -15.16
N VAL A 432 6.20 -0.40 -14.10
CA VAL A 432 6.96 0.47 -13.19
C VAL A 432 8.11 1.17 -13.91
N GLN A 433 8.88 0.46 -14.73
CA GLN A 433 9.99 1.04 -15.50
C GLN A 433 9.54 2.14 -16.48
N ASP A 434 8.42 1.94 -17.16
CA ASP A 434 7.86 2.95 -18.07
C ASP A 434 7.31 4.16 -17.30
N SER A 435 6.73 3.93 -16.12
CA SER A 435 6.29 5.01 -15.21
C SER A 435 7.47 5.87 -14.75
N LEU A 436 8.60 5.23 -14.40
CA LEU A 436 9.84 5.91 -14.04
C LEU A 436 10.44 6.68 -15.22
N SER A 437 10.35 6.15 -16.44
CA SER A 437 10.82 6.84 -17.66
C SER A 437 10.01 8.12 -17.93
N LEU A 438 8.69 8.09 -17.70
CA LEU A 438 7.82 9.28 -17.80
C LEU A 438 8.12 10.32 -16.70
N LEU A 439 8.36 9.88 -15.46
CA LEU A 439 8.83 10.80 -14.41
C LEU A 439 10.18 11.44 -14.77
N ALA A 440 11.13 10.66 -15.29
CA ALA A 440 12.43 11.18 -15.71
C ALA A 440 12.27 12.25 -16.81
N TYR A 441 11.32 12.08 -17.74
CA TYR A 441 10.95 13.10 -18.72
C TYR A 441 10.44 14.39 -18.05
N HIS A 442 9.51 14.29 -17.10
CA HIS A 442 8.98 15.48 -16.40
C HIS A 442 10.01 16.22 -15.54
N ILE A 443 10.96 15.48 -14.95
CA ILE A 443 12.10 16.07 -14.23
C ILE A 443 13.03 16.80 -15.23
N ASN A 444 13.30 16.21 -16.40
CA ASN A 444 14.10 16.84 -17.44
C ASN A 444 13.48 18.13 -17.98
N SER A 445 12.15 18.18 -18.10
CA SER A 445 11.41 19.36 -18.54
C SER A 445 11.16 20.39 -17.44
N ASN A 446 11.65 20.18 -16.20
CA ASN A 446 11.37 21.01 -15.03
C ASN A 446 9.87 21.27 -14.80
N SER A 447 9.01 20.31 -15.16
CA SER A 447 7.55 20.43 -15.02
C SER A 447 6.99 19.71 -13.79
N LEU A 448 7.81 18.89 -13.13
CA LEU A 448 7.40 18.09 -11.98
C LEU A 448 7.44 18.91 -10.69
N ASP A 449 6.41 18.77 -9.86
CA ASP A 449 6.38 19.32 -8.50
C ASP A 449 7.31 18.50 -7.58
N LEU A 450 8.28 19.17 -6.95
CA LEU A 450 9.28 18.54 -6.08
C LEU A 450 8.70 18.12 -4.71
N GLU A 451 7.65 18.78 -4.23
CA GLU A 451 6.96 18.35 -3.01
C GLU A 451 6.21 17.03 -3.26
N GLU A 452 5.56 16.92 -4.41
CA GLU A 452 4.89 15.69 -4.86
C GLU A 452 5.90 14.56 -5.11
N PHE A 453 7.05 14.87 -5.73
CA PHE A 453 8.12 13.91 -5.99
C PHE A 453 8.78 13.39 -4.71
N SER A 454 9.05 14.25 -3.74
CA SER A 454 9.54 13.82 -2.42
C SER A 454 8.53 12.97 -1.68
N ALA A 455 7.23 13.26 -1.78
CA ALA A 455 6.20 12.42 -1.18
C ALA A 455 6.16 11.00 -1.78
N LEU A 456 6.36 10.87 -3.10
CA LEU A 456 6.51 9.55 -3.76
C LEU A 456 7.74 8.80 -3.24
N ILE A 457 8.88 9.48 -3.09
CA ILE A 457 10.11 8.89 -2.52
C ILE A 457 9.83 8.41 -1.10
N THR A 458 9.32 9.28 -0.22
CA THR A 458 9.00 8.94 1.17
C THR A 458 8.04 7.75 1.26
N TRP A 459 7.02 7.72 0.41
CA TRP A 459 6.07 6.60 0.32
C TRP A 459 6.75 5.27 -0.06
N CYS A 460 7.79 5.29 -0.91
CA CYS A 460 8.56 4.09 -1.27
C CYS A 460 9.31 3.44 -0.08
N TYR A 461 9.52 4.17 1.01
CA TYR A 461 10.14 3.66 2.25
C TYR A 461 9.11 3.34 3.35
N SER A 462 7.82 3.47 3.05
CA SER A 462 6.75 3.10 3.99
C SER A 462 6.54 1.58 4.04
N ASN A 463 6.47 1.02 5.26
CA ASN A 463 6.16 -0.40 5.44
C ASN A 463 4.66 -0.64 5.18
N ASN A 464 4.31 -1.67 4.40
CA ASN A 464 2.91 -2.06 4.16
C ASN A 464 2.22 -2.39 5.49
N THR A 465 1.32 -1.51 5.94
CA THR A 465 0.46 -1.75 7.11
C THR A 465 -0.83 -2.51 6.76
N GLY A 466 -1.09 -2.80 5.48
CA GLY A 466 -2.32 -3.45 5.03
C GLY A 466 -2.12 -4.47 3.92
N ARG A 467 -2.73 -5.65 4.10
CA ARG A 467 -3.00 -6.73 3.12
C ARG A 467 -1.80 -7.35 2.39
N GLY A 468 -1.36 -8.49 2.93
CA GLY A 468 -0.55 -9.49 2.23
C GLY A 468 0.90 -9.05 2.01
N ARG A 469 1.87 -9.90 2.37
CA ARG A 469 3.25 -9.69 1.91
C ARG A 469 3.23 -9.76 0.39
N ALA A 470 3.36 -8.61 -0.27
CA ALA A 470 3.59 -8.56 -1.70
C ALA A 470 4.82 -9.43 -1.99
N LEU A 471 4.68 -10.38 -2.91
CA LEU A 471 5.83 -11.13 -3.41
C LEU A 471 6.71 -10.10 -4.14
N ALA A 472 7.92 -9.85 -3.62
CA ALA A 472 8.87 -8.84 -4.13
C ALA A 472 8.36 -7.39 -4.08
N ASP A 473 8.28 -6.81 -2.88
CA ASP A 473 8.11 -5.37 -2.69
C ASP A 473 9.35 -4.61 -3.22
N SER A 474 9.23 -4.04 -4.43
CA SER A 474 10.31 -3.28 -5.08
C SER A 474 10.38 -1.82 -4.67
N ARG A 475 9.53 -1.36 -3.73
CA ARG A 475 9.42 0.07 -3.39
C ARG A 475 10.75 0.70 -2.98
N ARG A 476 11.53 0.09 -2.10
CA ARG A 476 12.85 0.63 -1.71
C ARG A 476 13.82 0.75 -2.89
N VAL A 477 13.79 -0.20 -3.82
CA VAL A 477 14.63 -0.16 -5.03
C VAL A 477 14.19 0.99 -5.93
N VAL A 478 12.88 1.16 -6.11
CA VAL A 478 12.31 2.27 -6.87
C VAL A 478 12.63 3.62 -6.21
N GLY A 479 12.52 3.72 -4.89
CA GLY A 479 12.89 4.93 -4.13
C GLY A 479 14.33 5.35 -4.39
N ARG A 480 15.28 4.40 -4.41
CA ARG A 480 16.69 4.67 -4.77
C ARG A 480 16.85 5.08 -6.22
N GLN A 481 16.11 4.47 -7.16
CA GLN A 481 16.13 4.89 -8.57
C GLN A 481 15.63 6.32 -8.75
N LEU A 482 14.56 6.71 -8.05
CA LEU A 482 14.03 8.09 -8.06
C LEU A 482 15.07 9.10 -7.53
N LEU A 483 15.76 8.77 -6.44
CA LEU A 483 16.87 9.58 -5.92
C LEU A 483 18.04 9.65 -6.90
N GLY A 484 18.39 8.54 -7.55
CA GLY A 484 19.41 8.48 -8.60
C GLY A 484 19.09 9.36 -9.82
N MET A 485 17.81 9.49 -10.19
CA MET A 485 17.39 10.43 -11.24
C MET A 485 17.64 11.88 -10.84
N ALA A 486 17.32 12.24 -9.59
CA ALA A 486 17.50 13.59 -9.06
C ALA A 486 18.99 13.94 -8.86
N ALA A 487 19.82 12.98 -8.45
CA ALA A 487 21.26 13.15 -8.28
C ALA A 487 21.99 13.57 -9.57
N LYS A 488 21.43 13.23 -10.74
CA LYS A 488 21.94 13.64 -12.07
C LYS A 488 21.51 15.05 -12.49
N LYS A 489 20.73 15.77 -11.66
CA LYS A 489 20.21 17.13 -11.96
C LYS A 489 21.07 18.22 -11.32
N ARG A 490 20.74 19.47 -11.66
CA ARG A 490 21.42 20.66 -11.13
C ARG A 490 21.28 20.73 -9.61
N GLU A 491 22.30 21.31 -8.96
CA GLU A 491 22.38 21.49 -7.52
C GLU A 491 21.11 22.09 -6.90
N GLY A 492 20.53 23.14 -7.51
CA GLY A 492 19.32 23.78 -6.99
C GLY A 492 18.10 22.85 -6.87
N LEU A 493 17.96 21.87 -7.78
CA LEU A 493 16.90 20.86 -7.70
C LEU A 493 17.19 19.87 -6.57
N GLN A 494 18.44 19.42 -6.44
CA GLN A 494 18.86 18.50 -5.37
C GLN A 494 18.64 19.12 -3.99
N THR A 495 19.03 20.38 -3.80
CA THR A 495 18.85 21.14 -2.55
C THR A 495 17.37 21.28 -2.20
N SER A 496 16.53 21.67 -3.16
CA SER A 496 15.08 21.83 -2.93
C SER A 496 14.42 20.50 -2.60
N LEU A 497 14.77 19.42 -3.31
CA LEU A 497 14.25 18.09 -3.06
C LEU A 497 14.62 17.58 -1.67
N LEU A 498 15.89 17.76 -1.26
CA LEU A 498 16.36 17.35 0.05
C LEU A 498 15.68 18.15 1.17
N GLN A 499 15.44 19.45 0.98
CA GLN A 499 14.65 20.27 1.91
C GLN A 499 13.24 19.72 2.11
N TYR A 500 12.55 19.35 1.02
CA TYR A 500 11.22 18.74 1.13
C TYR A 500 11.28 17.39 1.86
N LEU A 501 12.24 16.52 1.53
CA LEU A 501 12.42 15.24 2.23
C LEU A 501 12.63 15.44 3.74
N VAL A 502 13.49 16.37 4.15
CA VAL A 502 13.71 16.70 5.57
C VAL A 502 12.45 17.25 6.22
N SER A 503 11.71 18.15 5.54
CA SER A 503 10.48 18.75 6.05
C SER A 503 9.32 17.74 6.22
N GLN A 504 9.32 16.67 5.41
CA GLN A 504 8.33 15.61 5.48
C GLN A 504 8.54 14.68 6.68
N ILE A 505 9.74 14.68 7.27
CA ILE A 505 9.98 13.99 8.54
C ILE A 505 9.23 14.75 9.64
N SER A 506 7.97 14.36 9.89
CA SER A 506 7.18 14.95 10.95
C SER A 506 6.35 13.92 11.70
N TYR A 507 6.23 14.15 13.00
CA TYR A 507 5.34 13.42 13.89
C TYR A 507 4.03 14.19 14.01
N LYS A 508 2.95 13.69 13.42
CA LYS A 508 1.59 14.24 13.61
C LYS A 508 0.65 13.17 14.16
N ASN A 509 -0.03 13.51 15.26
CA ASN A 509 -1.24 12.85 15.76
C ASN A 509 -1.14 11.33 15.98
N ASN A 510 -0.06 10.85 16.61
CA ASN A 510 0.13 9.48 17.09
C ASN A 510 0.09 8.34 16.03
N VAL A 511 0.00 8.62 14.71
CA VAL A 511 0.36 7.74 13.55
C VAL A 511 0.50 8.64 12.31
N PRO A 512 1.57 8.57 11.46
CA PRO A 512 2.45 7.43 11.13
C PRO A 512 3.90 7.56 11.58
N ARG A 513 4.63 6.43 11.45
CA ARG A 513 6.04 6.25 11.82
C ARG A 513 6.95 7.25 11.10
N ALA A 514 7.90 7.85 11.84
CA ALA A 514 8.98 8.62 11.22
C ALA A 514 9.82 7.68 10.31
N ARG A 515 10.08 8.12 9.08
CA ARG A 515 10.79 7.35 8.06
C ARG A 515 12.15 7.96 7.78
N PHE A 516 13.16 7.49 8.49
CA PHE A 516 14.54 7.94 8.33
C PHE A 516 15.18 7.38 7.07
N ALA A 517 14.83 6.16 6.64
CA ALA A 517 15.53 5.47 5.55
C ALA A 517 15.53 6.28 4.24
N GLY A 518 14.38 6.83 3.84
CA GLY A 518 14.24 7.59 2.59
C GLY A 518 15.00 8.91 2.61
N VAL A 519 15.02 9.61 3.75
CA VAL A 519 15.75 10.87 3.89
C VAL A 519 17.25 10.64 3.97
N LEU A 520 17.69 9.60 4.67
CA LEU A 520 19.11 9.22 4.74
C LEU A 520 19.65 8.75 3.38
N ASP A 521 18.87 7.98 2.62
CA ASP A 521 19.22 7.65 1.23
C ASP A 521 19.27 8.95 0.39
N GLY A 522 18.36 9.91 0.65
CA GLY A 522 18.39 11.24 0.04
C GLY A 522 19.66 12.03 0.33
N ILE A 523 20.10 12.09 1.60
CA ILE A 523 21.36 12.75 2.01
C ILE A 523 22.56 12.07 1.35
N ASN A 524 22.55 10.73 1.24
CA ASN A 524 23.62 9.97 0.59
C ASN A 524 23.69 10.20 -0.93
N CYS A 525 22.55 10.18 -1.61
CA CYS A 525 22.49 10.25 -3.07
C CYS A 525 22.59 11.69 -3.62
N LEU A 526 22.11 12.69 -2.87
CA LEU A 526 22.05 14.09 -3.31
C LEU A 526 23.28 14.87 -2.84
N SER A 527 24.47 14.36 -3.16
CA SER A 527 25.76 14.83 -2.63
C SER A 527 26.10 16.30 -2.92
N ASN A 528 25.44 16.93 -3.90
CA ASN A 528 25.66 18.35 -4.21
C ASN A 528 24.82 19.28 -3.32
N ALA A 529 23.86 18.77 -2.56
CA ALA A 529 22.96 19.55 -1.70
C ALA A 529 23.59 19.89 -0.32
N LEU A 530 24.82 20.39 -0.31
CA LEU A 530 25.64 20.56 0.92
C LEU A 530 25.09 21.58 1.93
N ASN A 531 24.15 22.44 1.52
CA ASN A 531 23.66 23.56 2.34
C ASN A 531 22.29 23.31 3.01
N VAL A 532 21.76 22.09 2.98
CA VAL A 532 20.47 21.78 3.62
C VAL A 532 20.65 21.53 5.10
N ASP A 533 19.84 22.20 5.93
CA ASP A 533 19.80 21.96 7.37
C ASP A 533 19.27 20.54 7.66
N THR A 534 20.12 19.72 8.26
CA THR A 534 19.83 18.33 8.62
C THR A 534 19.64 18.14 10.13
N LEU A 535 19.75 19.22 10.92
CA LEU A 535 19.47 19.20 12.36
C LEU A 535 18.08 18.65 12.70
N PRO A 536 17.00 18.95 11.94
CA PRO A 536 15.67 18.39 12.23
C PRO A 536 15.64 16.85 12.25
N VAL A 537 16.47 16.20 11.43
CA VAL A 537 16.57 14.73 11.36
C VAL A 537 17.15 14.18 12.67
N VAL A 538 18.28 14.76 13.11
CA VAL A 538 18.97 14.36 14.34
C VAL A 538 18.12 14.68 15.56
N ALA A 539 17.54 15.88 15.61
CA ALA A 539 16.69 16.32 16.71
C ALA A 539 15.47 15.41 16.88
N LEU A 540 14.83 15.00 15.78
CA LEU A 540 13.68 14.12 15.85
C LEU A 540 14.04 12.72 16.34
N TYR A 541 15.12 12.11 15.82
CA TYR A 541 15.57 10.82 16.31
C TYR A 541 15.92 10.87 17.80
N THR A 542 16.70 11.87 18.21
CA THR A 542 17.07 12.06 19.62
C THR A 542 15.84 12.24 20.49
N LYS A 543 14.80 12.93 20.01
CA LYS A 543 13.52 13.02 20.71
C LYS A 543 12.83 11.66 20.87
N PHE A 544 12.70 10.87 19.81
CA PHE A 544 12.11 9.53 19.90
C PHE A 544 12.89 8.61 20.85
N ALA A 545 14.22 8.71 20.84
CA ALA A 545 15.06 7.97 21.76
C ALA A 545 14.86 8.41 23.21
N ARG A 546 14.78 9.72 23.47
CA ARG A 546 14.51 10.27 24.82
C ARG A 546 13.12 9.90 25.34
N ASP A 547 12.12 9.94 24.46
CA ASP A 547 10.73 9.63 24.78
C ASP A 547 10.47 8.11 24.82
N LEU A 548 11.51 7.28 24.62
CA LEU A 548 11.47 5.80 24.63
C LEU A 548 10.53 5.18 23.57
N ASN A 549 10.44 5.83 22.40
CA ASN A 549 9.50 5.49 21.32
C ASN A 549 10.23 5.19 19.99
N LEU A 550 11.45 4.63 20.04
CA LEU A 550 12.18 4.27 18.80
C LEU A 550 11.45 3.20 17.98
N ASP A 551 10.62 2.37 18.61
CA ASP A 551 9.75 1.38 17.97
C ASP A 551 8.68 2.02 17.05
N TRP A 552 8.47 3.33 17.15
CA TRP A 552 7.61 4.10 16.27
C TRP A 552 8.32 4.62 15.01
N THR A 553 9.56 4.18 14.77
CA THR A 553 10.37 4.59 13.62
C THR A 553 10.67 3.40 12.70
N ASP A 554 11.42 3.62 11.62
CA ASP A 554 12.01 2.58 10.77
C ASP A 554 13.50 2.33 11.07
N THR A 555 14.01 2.80 12.23
CA THR A 555 15.45 2.77 12.50
C THR A 555 16.03 1.36 12.62
N SER A 556 15.22 0.43 13.13
CA SER A 556 15.52 -1.01 13.18
C SER A 556 15.75 -1.63 11.80
N ASP A 557 15.19 -1.06 10.72
CA ASP A 557 15.31 -1.54 9.34
C ASP A 557 16.44 -0.87 8.54
N LEU A 558 17.21 0.04 9.15
CA LEU A 558 18.30 0.74 8.47
C LEU A 558 19.49 -0.19 8.18
N SER A 559 20.03 -0.08 6.95
CA SER A 559 21.28 -0.73 6.56
C SER A 559 22.47 -0.13 7.30
N SER A 560 23.63 -0.80 7.25
CA SER A 560 24.88 -0.26 7.81
C SER A 560 25.28 1.08 7.21
N GLU A 561 25.07 1.26 5.90
CA GLU A 561 25.34 2.51 5.18
C GLU A 561 24.45 3.65 5.68
N LEU A 562 23.14 3.40 5.84
CA LEU A 562 22.20 4.42 6.30
C LEU A 562 22.39 4.75 7.79
N ALA A 563 22.69 3.74 8.61
CA ALA A 563 23.04 3.95 10.01
C ALA A 563 24.31 4.81 10.14
N ALA A 564 25.33 4.54 9.33
CA ALA A 564 26.55 5.35 9.29
C ALA A 564 26.23 6.78 8.87
N GLN A 565 25.38 6.97 7.85
CA GLN A 565 24.94 8.29 7.43
C GLN A 565 24.20 9.05 8.54
N MET A 566 23.31 8.41 9.28
CA MET A 566 22.61 9.03 10.41
C MET A 566 23.58 9.55 11.47
N VAL A 567 24.59 8.74 11.81
CA VAL A 567 25.62 9.14 12.77
C VAL A 567 26.49 10.26 12.20
N LYS A 568 26.90 10.20 10.93
CA LYS A 568 27.64 11.29 10.28
C LYS A 568 26.87 12.61 10.31
N THR A 569 25.57 12.56 10.03
CA THR A 569 24.68 13.72 10.11
C THR A 569 24.59 14.27 11.54
N ALA A 570 24.71 13.45 12.58
CA ALA A 570 24.83 13.93 13.96
C ALA A 570 26.22 14.55 14.25
N PHE A 571 27.29 13.98 13.70
CA PHE A 571 28.66 14.50 13.84
C PHE A 571 28.87 15.83 13.10
N SER A 572 28.04 16.17 12.12
CA SER A 572 28.06 17.49 11.47
C SER A 572 27.31 18.58 12.24
N GLN A 573 26.65 18.24 13.35
CA GLN A 573 25.93 19.21 14.20
C GLN A 573 26.82 19.76 15.32
N SER A 574 26.24 20.60 16.19
CA SER A 574 26.92 21.06 17.40
C SER A 574 27.32 19.88 18.30
N ILE A 575 28.36 20.06 19.12
CA ILE A 575 28.82 19.04 20.08
C ILE A 575 27.66 18.61 21.00
N ALA A 576 26.81 19.56 21.42
CA ALA A 576 25.67 19.27 22.28
C ALA A 576 24.64 18.36 21.61
N ASP A 577 24.33 18.59 20.32
CA ASP A 577 23.38 17.76 19.57
C ASP A 577 23.95 16.38 19.23
N ARG A 578 25.24 16.32 18.89
CA ARG A 578 25.97 15.06 18.67
C ARG A 578 25.96 14.19 19.93
N ASP A 579 26.34 14.76 21.07
CA ASP A 579 26.44 13.99 22.33
C ASP A 579 25.05 13.58 22.82
N ALA A 580 24.05 14.44 22.64
CA ALA A 580 22.65 14.13 22.87
C ALA A 580 22.12 12.99 21.98
N PHE A 581 22.60 12.87 20.75
CA PHE A 581 22.25 11.75 19.88
C PHE A 581 22.95 10.46 20.32
N LEU A 582 24.25 10.51 20.64
CA LEU A 582 25.06 9.34 20.98
C LEU A 582 24.66 8.71 22.32
N ILE A 583 24.21 9.51 23.28
CA ILE A 583 23.72 9.06 24.59
C ILE A 583 22.39 9.79 24.86
N PRO A 584 21.25 9.27 24.36
CA PRO A 584 19.99 10.00 24.36
C PRO A 584 19.41 10.24 25.76
N PHE A 585 19.62 9.31 26.70
CA PHE A 585 19.10 9.38 28.06
C PHE A 585 19.95 8.56 29.04
N ASP A 586 19.74 8.78 30.35
CA ASP A 586 20.35 8.00 31.43
C ASP A 586 19.32 7.01 32.03
N SER A 587 19.51 5.72 31.77
CA SER A 587 18.62 4.67 32.28
C SER A 587 18.59 4.59 33.81
N ALA A 588 19.73 4.82 34.48
CA ALA A 588 19.80 4.75 35.94
C ALA A 588 19.00 5.88 36.58
N GLN A 589 19.06 7.08 35.97
CA GLN A 589 18.27 8.22 36.42
C GLN A 589 16.78 7.97 36.23
N LEU A 590 16.35 7.47 35.05
CA LEU A 590 14.94 7.19 34.78
C LEU A 590 14.36 6.13 35.73
N ILE A 591 15.11 5.05 35.99
CA ILE A 591 14.66 3.96 36.86
C ILE A 591 14.57 4.40 38.33
N SER A 592 15.48 5.25 38.80
CA SER A 592 15.51 5.70 40.20
C SER A 592 14.36 6.65 40.58
N VAL A 593 13.80 7.37 39.60
CA VAL A 593 12.67 8.29 39.80
C VAL A 593 11.32 7.59 39.64
N ALA A 594 11.28 6.40 39.05
CA ALA A 594 10.04 5.67 38.76
C ALA A 594 9.41 5.03 40.01
N THR A 595 8.08 5.12 40.10
CA THR A 595 7.29 4.42 41.12
C THR A 595 7.38 2.89 40.94
N ASP A 596 7.09 2.13 41.99
CA ASP A 596 7.17 0.66 41.93
C ASP A 596 6.23 0.05 40.87
N ASP A 597 5.07 0.68 40.63
CA ASP A 597 4.07 0.23 39.65
C ASP A 597 4.47 0.55 38.20
N GLU A 598 5.14 1.68 37.96
CA GLU A 598 5.61 2.11 36.63
C GLU A 598 6.93 1.45 36.23
N ARG A 599 7.72 0.97 37.20
CA ARG A 599 9.06 0.45 36.97
C ARG A 599 9.11 -0.67 35.92
N PRO A 600 8.21 -1.67 35.89
CA PRO A 600 8.27 -2.75 34.89
C PRO A 600 8.03 -2.28 33.45
N SER A 601 7.05 -1.39 33.24
CA SER A 601 6.73 -0.87 31.90
C SER A 601 7.83 0.04 31.40
N LEU A 602 8.32 0.94 32.26
CA LEU A 602 9.45 1.81 31.96
C LEU A 602 10.72 1.00 31.63
N HIS A 603 11.00 -0.05 32.41
CA HIS A 603 12.14 -0.93 32.18
C HIS A 603 12.06 -1.61 30.80
N SER A 604 10.88 -2.08 30.40
CA SER A 604 10.68 -2.63 29.05
C SER A 604 10.89 -1.59 27.95
N SER A 605 10.41 -0.35 28.13
CA SER A 605 10.58 0.72 27.13
C SER A 605 12.03 1.17 27.00
N ILE A 606 12.74 1.28 28.13
CA ILE A 606 14.19 1.53 28.17
C ILE A 606 14.93 0.41 27.43
N ALA A 607 14.62 -0.85 27.73
CA ALA A 607 15.30 -1.98 27.11
C ALA A 607 15.11 -2.01 25.59
N LYS A 608 13.88 -1.85 25.10
CA LYS A 608 13.59 -1.80 23.66
C LYS A 608 14.34 -0.66 22.96
N THR A 609 14.29 0.53 23.55
CA THR A 609 14.95 1.73 23.01
C THR A 609 16.47 1.57 22.99
N LEU A 610 17.08 1.10 24.08
CA LEU A 610 18.52 0.84 24.15
C LEU A 610 18.95 -0.25 23.16
N ARG A 611 18.15 -1.32 23.01
CA ARG A 611 18.43 -2.39 22.03
C ARG A 611 18.50 -1.82 20.61
N GLU A 612 17.49 -1.05 20.20
CA GLU A 612 17.45 -0.44 18.87
C GLU A 612 18.59 0.58 18.67
N HIS A 613 18.87 1.41 19.69
CA HIS A 613 19.92 2.42 19.63
C HIS A 613 21.33 1.80 19.55
N VAL A 614 21.63 0.76 20.34
CA VAL A 614 22.91 0.04 20.27
C VAL A 614 23.08 -0.63 18.90
N ARG A 615 22.03 -1.23 18.35
CA ARG A 615 22.05 -1.81 17.00
C ARG A 615 22.33 -0.74 15.94
N LEU A 616 21.72 0.44 16.04
CA LEU A 616 21.99 1.56 15.13
C LEU A 616 23.48 1.95 15.17
N LEU A 617 24.04 2.20 16.36
CA LEU A 617 25.44 2.59 16.49
C LEU A 617 26.40 1.48 16.03
N ALA A 618 26.10 0.22 16.32
CA ALA A 618 26.89 -0.92 15.84
C ALA A 618 26.89 -0.99 14.30
N ARG A 619 25.73 -0.82 13.67
CA ARG A 619 25.62 -0.75 12.20
C ARG A 619 26.34 0.46 11.61
N ALA A 620 26.29 1.59 12.30
CA ALA A 620 26.99 2.80 11.88
C ALA A 620 28.51 2.58 11.88
N VAL A 621 29.06 1.94 12.90
CA VAL A 621 30.47 1.53 12.92
C VAL A 621 30.77 0.54 11.79
N ALA A 622 29.92 -0.48 11.60
CA ALA A 622 30.12 -1.49 10.57
C ALA A 622 30.13 -0.90 9.14
N GLY A 623 29.28 0.11 8.90
CA GLY A 623 29.15 0.83 7.64
C GLY A 623 30.01 2.10 7.54
N TRP A 624 30.86 2.37 8.52
CA TRP A 624 31.69 3.57 8.52
C TRP A 624 32.65 3.54 7.32
N PRO A 625 32.65 4.58 6.47
CA PRO A 625 33.39 4.55 5.22
C PRO A 625 34.86 4.93 5.41
N GLU A 626 35.21 5.73 6.43
CA GLU A 626 36.59 5.99 6.80
C GLU A 626 37.22 4.77 7.51
N GLU A 627 38.54 4.61 7.38
CA GLU A 627 39.27 3.53 8.06
C GLU A 627 39.31 3.71 9.58
N SER A 628 39.36 4.96 10.05
CA SER A 628 39.36 5.29 11.48
C SER A 628 37.95 5.62 11.98
N ILE A 629 37.55 4.96 13.06
CA ILE A 629 36.29 5.23 13.75
C ILE A 629 36.51 6.39 14.74
N PRO A 630 35.63 7.42 14.77
CA PRO A 630 35.72 8.49 15.75
C PRO A 630 35.68 7.96 17.19
N SER A 631 36.56 8.49 18.05
CA SER A 631 36.70 8.04 19.44
C SER A 631 35.40 8.18 20.22
N GLU A 632 34.63 9.23 19.96
CA GLU A 632 33.34 9.53 20.59
C GLU A 632 32.28 8.48 20.25
N LEU A 633 32.27 7.99 19.00
CA LEU A 633 31.37 6.91 18.58
C LEU A 633 31.73 5.59 19.25
N PHE A 634 33.03 5.23 19.25
CA PHE A 634 33.51 4.02 19.93
C PHE A 634 33.22 4.06 21.44
N ASN A 635 33.55 5.17 22.10
CA ASN A 635 33.37 5.33 23.55
C ASN A 635 31.87 5.27 23.94
N SER A 636 31.00 5.90 23.15
CA SER A 636 29.56 5.88 23.39
C SER A 636 28.98 4.48 23.20
N LEU A 637 29.36 3.78 22.12
CA LEU A 637 28.95 2.40 21.88
C LEU A 637 29.44 1.47 22.99
N LYS A 638 30.71 1.56 23.39
CA LYS A 638 31.31 0.79 24.49
C LYS A 638 30.54 1.03 25.81
N LEU A 639 30.25 2.29 26.12
CA LEU A 639 29.50 2.68 27.32
C LEU A 639 28.08 2.07 27.29
N LEU A 640 27.35 2.21 26.19
CA LEU A 640 25.99 1.70 26.07
C LEU A 640 25.95 0.17 26.14
N ILE A 641 26.89 -0.54 25.51
CA ILE A 641 26.99 -2.00 25.62
C ILE A 641 27.25 -2.40 27.09
N SER A 642 28.17 -1.71 27.79
CA SER A 642 28.44 -2.01 29.20
C SER A 642 27.22 -1.82 30.12
N ARG A 643 26.28 -0.97 29.72
CA ARG A 643 25.00 -0.73 30.42
C ARG A 643 23.90 -1.71 30.01
N THR A 644 24.07 -2.42 28.88
CA THR A 644 23.02 -3.22 28.23
C THR A 644 23.27 -4.72 28.13
N VAL A 645 24.51 -5.16 28.39
CA VAL A 645 24.95 -6.54 28.22
C VAL A 645 24.57 -7.46 29.40
N ILE A 646 24.21 -6.88 30.55
CA ILE A 646 23.84 -7.58 31.79
C ILE A 646 22.70 -6.84 32.50
N GLU A 647 21.75 -7.58 33.06
CA GLU A 647 20.71 -7.04 33.93
C GLU A 647 21.27 -6.81 35.34
N HIS A 648 21.24 -5.56 35.83
CA HIS A 648 21.65 -5.27 37.21
C HIS A 648 20.90 -4.05 37.74
N ALA A 649 19.72 -4.29 38.31
CA ALA A 649 18.80 -3.24 38.77
C ALA A 649 19.46 -2.22 39.72
N GLU A 650 20.26 -2.68 40.70
CA GLU A 650 20.95 -1.81 41.66
C GLU A 650 21.96 -0.85 41.03
N LYS A 651 22.49 -1.19 39.85
CA LYS A 651 23.46 -0.37 39.10
C LYS A 651 22.79 0.37 37.93
N GLY A 652 21.46 0.35 37.84
CA GLY A 652 20.70 0.95 36.75
C GLY A 652 21.01 0.36 35.37
N ARG A 653 21.53 -0.88 35.32
CA ARG A 653 21.84 -1.59 34.07
C ARG A 653 20.62 -2.41 33.64
N VAL A 654 20.28 -2.29 32.37
CA VAL A 654 19.11 -2.91 31.75
C VAL A 654 19.62 -3.86 30.68
N GLY A 655 19.41 -5.16 30.81
CA GLY A 655 19.86 -6.22 29.90
C GLY A 655 19.19 -6.17 28.53
N ALA A 656 19.23 -5.04 27.82
CA ALA A 656 18.57 -4.80 26.55
C ALA A 656 19.06 -5.70 25.41
N LEU A 657 20.32 -6.18 25.50
CA LEU A 657 20.88 -7.11 24.52
C LEU A 657 20.48 -8.57 24.78
N THR A 658 19.87 -8.86 25.94
CA THR A 658 19.38 -10.20 26.24
C THR A 658 18.15 -10.56 25.40
N GLU A 659 17.88 -11.86 25.27
CA GLU A 659 16.72 -12.35 24.51
C GLU A 659 15.37 -11.85 25.07
N ARG A 660 15.30 -11.54 26.38
CA ARG A 660 14.08 -11.10 27.08
C ARG A 660 13.33 -9.96 26.39
N TYR A 661 14.06 -9.02 25.77
CA TYR A 661 13.48 -7.81 25.15
C TYR A 661 13.49 -7.86 23.62
N SER A 662 13.74 -9.03 23.03
CA SER A 662 13.56 -9.27 21.60
C SER A 662 12.10 -9.00 21.21
N PRO A 663 11.82 -8.28 20.10
CA PRO A 663 10.47 -8.00 19.62
C PRO A 663 9.82 -9.28 19.07
N SER A 664 9.52 -10.23 19.96
CA SER A 664 8.96 -11.54 19.66
C SER A 664 7.44 -11.52 19.89
N ASN A 665 6.73 -10.77 19.04
CA ASN A 665 5.29 -11.02 18.88
C ASN A 665 5.12 -12.33 18.12
N PHE A 666 5.13 -13.48 18.82
CA PHE A 666 4.70 -14.88 18.53
C PHE A 666 4.75 -15.48 17.09
N LEU A 667 5.10 -14.72 16.05
CA LEU A 667 4.97 -15.01 14.62
C LEU A 667 6.01 -14.26 13.75
N ALA A 668 6.72 -13.26 14.28
CA ALA A 668 7.77 -12.52 13.56
C ALA A 668 9.11 -12.66 14.29
N ARG A 669 10.15 -13.12 13.56
CA ARG A 669 11.54 -13.11 14.02
C ARG A 669 12.11 -11.71 13.82
N GLU A 670 12.92 -11.21 14.75
CA GLU A 670 13.65 -9.94 14.58
C GLU A 670 14.50 -10.04 13.29
N ASP A 671 14.38 -9.06 12.38
CA ASP A 671 15.22 -9.00 11.19
C ASP A 671 16.65 -8.60 11.60
N GLY A 672 17.50 -9.62 11.74
CA GLY A 672 18.88 -9.52 12.26
C GLY A 672 18.96 -9.48 13.79
N SER A 673 20.04 -10.00 14.37
CA SER A 673 20.26 -9.97 15.83
C SER A 673 21.31 -8.92 16.25
N PRO A 674 21.25 -8.39 17.50
CA PRO A 674 22.26 -7.47 18.00
C PRO A 674 23.68 -8.05 17.95
N ALA A 675 23.82 -9.35 18.19
CA ALA A 675 25.10 -10.05 18.10
C ALA A 675 25.71 -9.95 16.69
N ARG A 676 24.90 -10.07 15.64
CA ARG A 676 25.35 -9.92 14.26
C ARG A 676 25.83 -8.49 13.97
N ASP A 677 25.05 -7.49 14.38
CA ASP A 677 25.38 -6.07 14.20
C ASP A 677 26.68 -5.71 14.95
N LEU A 678 26.83 -6.19 16.19
CA LEU A 678 28.02 -5.97 17.02
C LEU A 678 29.26 -6.72 16.51
N ALA A 679 29.11 -7.95 16.01
CA ALA A 679 30.22 -8.66 15.38
C ALA A 679 30.65 -7.98 14.05
N ALA A 680 29.73 -7.35 13.33
CA ALA A 680 30.07 -6.53 12.17
C ALA A 680 30.85 -5.27 12.56
N ALA A 681 30.41 -4.56 13.61
CA ALA A 681 31.12 -3.42 14.18
C ALA A 681 32.53 -3.82 14.65
N TRP A 682 32.66 -4.95 15.35
CA TRP A 682 33.92 -5.43 15.90
C TRP A 682 34.99 -5.62 14.83
N ARG A 683 34.62 -6.11 13.64
CA ARG A 683 35.56 -6.30 12.52
C ARG A 683 36.12 -5.00 11.95
N LYS A 684 35.48 -3.85 12.22
CA LYS A 684 35.93 -2.53 11.77
C LYS A 684 36.88 -1.84 12.74
N PHE A 685 36.92 -2.28 13.99
CA PHE A 685 37.81 -1.70 14.99
C PHE A 685 39.27 -2.09 14.77
N ASP A 686 40.18 -1.23 15.22
CA ASP A 686 41.59 -1.58 15.36
C ASP A 686 41.81 -2.61 16.49
N SER A 687 43.01 -3.18 16.55
CA SER A 687 43.36 -4.26 17.49
C SER A 687 43.12 -3.90 18.97
N HIS A 688 43.32 -2.63 19.35
CA HIS A 688 43.14 -2.18 20.73
C HIS A 688 41.65 -2.09 21.08
N CYS A 689 40.87 -1.44 20.22
CA CYS A 689 39.43 -1.30 20.36
C CYS A 689 38.71 -2.67 20.28
N GLN A 690 39.24 -3.61 19.49
CA GLN A 690 38.75 -4.99 19.42
C GLN A 690 38.85 -5.72 20.77
N GLU A 691 40.00 -5.62 21.44
CA GLU A 691 40.24 -6.27 22.74
C GLU A 691 39.38 -5.65 23.84
N ASP A 692 39.29 -4.32 23.85
CA ASP A 692 38.42 -3.55 24.74
C ASP A 692 36.95 -3.93 24.59
N MET A 693 36.48 -4.10 23.36
CA MET A 693 35.10 -4.49 23.09
C MET A 693 34.82 -5.95 23.51
N LEU A 694 35.78 -6.86 23.29
CA LEU A 694 35.67 -8.24 23.78
C LEU A 694 35.57 -8.30 25.31
N GLN A 695 36.31 -7.46 26.03
CA GLN A 695 36.20 -7.35 27.49
C GLN A 695 34.76 -7.00 27.92
N VAL A 696 34.12 -6.07 27.22
CA VAL A 696 32.73 -5.69 27.52
C VAL A 696 31.77 -6.83 27.20
N PHE A 697 31.91 -7.51 26.05
CA PHE A 697 31.06 -8.65 25.70
C PHE A 697 31.15 -9.78 26.72
N THR A 698 32.34 -10.05 27.28
CA THR A 698 32.50 -11.10 28.30
C THR A 698 31.79 -10.83 29.62
N GLN A 699 31.31 -9.60 29.85
CA GLN A 699 30.50 -9.27 31.03
C GLN A 699 29.07 -9.82 30.94
N SER A 700 28.62 -10.27 29.75
CA SER A 700 27.29 -10.85 29.60
C SER A 700 27.12 -12.12 30.43
N ASP A 701 25.92 -12.30 30.94
CA ASP A 701 25.39 -13.52 31.54
C ASP A 701 24.35 -14.21 30.64
N ASP A 702 24.06 -13.68 29.45
CA ASP A 702 23.07 -14.26 28.52
C ASP A 702 23.71 -15.25 27.53
N PRO A 703 23.37 -16.55 27.61
CA PRO A 703 23.92 -17.56 26.71
C PRO A 703 23.50 -17.35 25.26
N VAL A 704 22.32 -16.79 24.98
CA VAL A 704 21.84 -16.53 23.61
C VAL A 704 22.77 -15.53 22.92
N PHE A 705 22.93 -14.35 23.53
CA PHE A 705 23.77 -13.29 23.00
C PHE A 705 25.21 -13.75 22.71
N LEU A 706 25.85 -14.44 23.67
CA LEU A 706 27.21 -14.93 23.49
C LEU A 706 27.32 -16.05 22.43
N SER A 707 26.31 -16.93 22.35
CA SER A 707 26.26 -17.99 21.34
C SER A 707 26.17 -17.41 19.93
N GLU A 708 25.29 -16.42 19.71
CA GLU A 708 25.16 -15.75 18.43
C GLU A 708 26.42 -14.93 18.07
N LEU A 709 27.05 -14.27 19.05
CA LEU A 709 28.33 -13.60 18.85
C LEU A 709 29.41 -14.59 18.38
N CYS A 710 29.49 -15.77 18.99
CA CYS A 710 30.42 -16.84 18.60
C CYS A 710 30.21 -17.32 17.16
N GLN A 711 29.00 -17.27 16.64
CA GLN A 711 28.69 -17.66 15.25
C GLN A 711 29.19 -16.62 14.24
N HIS A 712 29.28 -15.36 14.65
CA HIS A 712 29.64 -14.26 13.76
C HIS A 712 31.10 -13.80 13.92
N LEU A 713 31.71 -13.91 15.09
CA LEU A 713 33.10 -13.49 15.31
C LEU A 713 34.11 -14.41 14.60
N PRO A 714 35.24 -13.86 14.10
CA PRO A 714 36.35 -14.68 13.61
C PRO A 714 37.04 -15.42 14.76
N ALA A 715 37.91 -16.40 14.43
CA ALA A 715 38.51 -17.32 15.39
C ALA A 715 39.18 -16.63 16.60
N VAL A 716 39.84 -15.47 16.37
CA VAL A 716 40.52 -14.69 17.41
C VAL A 716 39.55 -14.25 18.50
N GLY A 717 38.44 -13.60 18.13
CA GLY A 717 37.41 -13.16 19.09
C GLY A 717 36.55 -14.31 19.61
N LYS A 718 36.31 -15.32 18.76
CA LYS A 718 35.47 -16.48 19.10
C LYS A 718 35.99 -17.24 20.32
N SER A 719 37.30 -17.46 20.43
CA SER A 719 37.88 -18.26 21.52
C SER A 719 37.58 -17.68 22.91
N LYS A 720 37.68 -16.36 23.06
CA LYS A 720 37.43 -15.65 24.31
C LYS A 720 35.96 -15.67 24.71
N ILE A 721 35.07 -15.42 23.75
CA ILE A 721 33.62 -15.47 23.98
C ILE A 721 33.16 -16.91 24.28
N GLN A 722 33.71 -17.91 23.59
CA GLN A 722 33.40 -19.32 23.81
C GLN A 722 33.87 -19.80 25.19
N SER A 723 35.02 -19.32 25.66
CA SER A 723 35.50 -19.56 27.02
C SER A 723 34.53 -19.02 28.07
N ARG A 724 34.04 -17.78 27.89
CA ARG A 724 33.02 -17.20 28.76
C ARG A 724 31.69 -17.95 28.69
N LEU A 725 31.23 -18.30 27.50
CA LEU A 725 29.98 -19.04 27.29
C LEU A 725 29.97 -20.36 28.07
N ARG A 726 31.08 -21.10 28.10
CA ARG A 726 31.21 -22.35 28.87
C ARG A 726 31.16 -22.18 30.39
N GLN A 727 31.29 -20.96 30.90
CA GLN A 727 31.12 -20.67 32.33
C GLN A 727 29.65 -20.40 32.69
N LEU A 728 28.77 -20.22 31.70
CA LEU A 728 27.35 -19.88 31.91
C LEU A 728 26.48 -21.14 32.03
N GLY A 729 26.73 -21.96 33.04
CA GLY A 729 25.80 -23.01 33.46
C GLY A 729 24.45 -22.42 33.93
N PRO A 730 23.43 -23.24 34.19
CA PRO A 730 22.09 -22.78 34.56
C PRO A 730 22.05 -21.82 35.76
N GLY A 731 22.94 -22.03 36.74
CA GLY A 731 23.05 -21.16 37.94
C GLY A 731 23.80 -19.84 37.73
N GLU A 732 24.63 -19.75 36.69
CA GLU A 732 25.46 -18.56 36.38
C GLU A 732 24.89 -17.74 35.22
N ALA A 733 24.01 -18.33 34.41
CA ALA A 733 23.34 -17.68 33.30
C ALA A 733 22.19 -16.80 33.78
N SER A 734 21.82 -15.82 32.94
CA SER A 734 20.64 -15.01 33.15
C SER A 734 19.38 -15.90 33.28
N ARG A 735 18.50 -15.54 34.22
CA ARG A 735 17.24 -16.27 34.42
C ARG A 735 16.26 -16.00 33.26
N PHE A 736 15.83 -17.06 32.60
CA PHE A 736 14.78 -17.00 31.56
C PHE A 736 13.39 -16.84 32.20
N TRP A 737 12.48 -16.18 31.49
CA TRP A 737 11.10 -15.89 31.97
C TRP A 737 10.03 -16.64 31.19
N THR A 738 10.35 -17.05 29.95
CA THR A 738 9.39 -17.70 29.05
C THR A 738 9.96 -18.99 28.45
N TRP A 739 9.08 -19.91 28.08
CA TRP A 739 9.47 -21.15 27.40
C TRP A 739 10.09 -20.91 26.02
N SER A 740 9.67 -19.86 25.31
CA SER A 740 10.28 -19.44 24.05
C SER A 740 11.74 -19.01 24.21
N GLU A 741 12.06 -18.30 25.30
CA GLU A 741 13.42 -17.86 25.60
C GLU A 741 14.34 -19.06 25.88
N LEU A 742 13.86 -20.05 26.65
CA LEU A 742 14.60 -21.30 26.87
C LEU A 742 14.82 -22.07 25.57
N GLN A 743 13.78 -22.20 24.74
CA GLN A 743 13.88 -22.88 23.46
C GLN A 743 14.95 -22.22 22.56
N HIS A 744 14.91 -20.90 22.42
CA HIS A 744 15.89 -20.15 21.63
C HIS A 744 17.31 -20.23 22.23
N ARG A 745 17.43 -20.27 23.57
CA ARG A 745 18.71 -20.51 24.27
C ARG A 745 19.33 -21.85 23.87
N ILE A 746 18.56 -22.93 23.93
CA ILE A 746 19.03 -24.27 23.55
C ILE A 746 19.37 -24.31 22.05
N GLU A 747 18.52 -23.74 21.20
CA GLU A 747 18.79 -23.62 19.76
C GLU A 747 20.11 -22.89 19.49
N SER A 748 20.33 -21.76 20.14
CA SER A 748 21.52 -20.91 19.96
C SER A 748 22.81 -21.62 20.41
N LEU A 749 22.76 -22.33 21.54
CA LEU A 749 23.88 -23.14 22.04
C LEU A 749 24.21 -24.31 21.08
N LEU A 750 23.18 -24.97 20.54
CA LEU A 750 23.34 -26.01 19.52
C LEU A 750 24.00 -25.46 18.25
N PHE A 751 23.60 -24.27 17.78
CA PHE A 751 24.22 -23.62 16.63
C PHE A 751 25.66 -23.16 16.91
N ALA A 752 25.99 -22.77 18.15
CA ALA A 752 27.36 -22.44 18.55
C ALA A 752 28.27 -23.68 18.71
N GLY A 753 27.69 -24.89 18.76
CA GLY A 753 28.40 -26.15 18.93
C GLY A 753 28.71 -26.50 20.39
N GLU A 754 28.10 -25.81 21.35
CA GLU A 754 28.25 -26.07 22.79
C GLU A 754 27.21 -27.08 23.28
N TYR A 755 27.29 -28.32 22.77
CA TYR A 755 26.29 -29.37 23.02
C TYR A 755 26.17 -29.75 24.50
N ALA A 756 27.30 -29.88 25.21
CA ALA A 756 27.30 -30.20 26.63
C ALA A 756 26.58 -29.13 27.47
N LEU A 757 26.78 -27.86 27.13
CA LEU A 757 26.10 -26.75 27.80
C LEU A 757 24.61 -26.71 27.46
N ALA A 758 24.24 -26.93 26.19
CA ALA A 758 22.84 -27.05 25.78
C ALA A 758 22.11 -28.17 26.56
N ARG A 759 22.79 -29.30 26.79
CA ARG A 759 22.29 -30.42 27.60
C ARG A 759 22.07 -30.02 29.06
N GLU A 760 23.01 -29.28 29.65
CA GLU A 760 22.92 -28.81 31.04
C GLU A 760 21.68 -27.91 31.25
N HIS A 761 21.47 -26.93 30.35
CA HIS A 761 20.30 -26.04 30.38
C HIS A 761 18.98 -26.79 30.13
N LEU A 762 18.97 -27.79 29.24
CA LEU A 762 17.77 -28.61 29.00
C LEU A 762 17.44 -29.50 30.22
N ASN A 763 18.45 -30.06 30.88
CA ASN A 763 18.26 -30.93 32.03
C ASN A 763 17.77 -30.18 33.28
N ASP A 764 18.21 -28.93 33.48
CA ASP A 764 17.83 -28.09 34.62
C ASP A 764 16.30 -27.91 34.72
N VAL A 765 15.64 -27.77 33.58
CA VAL A 765 14.17 -27.57 33.52
C VAL A 765 13.38 -28.88 33.49
N GLY A 766 14.05 -30.03 33.59
CA GLY A 766 13.48 -31.38 33.48
C GLY A 766 12.25 -31.58 34.36
N GLN A 767 12.25 -31.02 35.57
CA GLN A 767 11.17 -31.17 36.54
C GLN A 767 9.98 -30.23 36.29
N ASP A 768 10.19 -29.12 35.56
CA ASP A 768 9.16 -28.13 35.26
C ASP A 768 8.55 -28.30 33.86
N LEU A 769 9.12 -29.16 33.02
CA LEU A 769 8.71 -29.42 31.63
C LEU A 769 7.23 -29.82 31.53
N ASP A 770 6.68 -30.56 32.50
CA ASP A 770 5.28 -30.95 32.52
C ASP A 770 4.31 -29.78 32.69
N ARG A 771 4.79 -28.60 33.12
CA ARG A 771 4.00 -27.36 33.24
C ARG A 771 4.01 -26.53 31.96
N ALA A 772 4.84 -26.87 30.97
CA ALA A 772 4.93 -26.13 29.72
C ALA A 772 3.74 -26.43 28.79
N PRO A 773 3.21 -25.45 28.03
CA PRO A 773 2.22 -25.71 26.98
C PRO A 773 2.71 -26.73 25.95
N SER A 774 1.80 -27.53 25.36
CA SER A 774 2.14 -28.65 24.43
C SER A 774 3.09 -28.25 23.30
N GLN A 775 2.90 -27.06 22.72
CA GLN A 775 3.74 -26.55 21.63
C GLN A 775 5.21 -26.36 22.01
N TYR A 776 5.50 -25.90 23.23
CA TYR A 776 6.87 -25.71 23.69
C TYR A 776 7.51 -27.02 24.12
N ARG A 777 6.72 -27.96 24.65
CA ARG A 777 7.19 -29.32 24.91
C ARG A 777 7.59 -30.03 23.62
N LEU A 778 6.79 -29.90 22.56
CA LEU A 778 7.15 -30.39 21.23
C LEU A 778 8.44 -29.73 20.71
N GLY A 779 8.56 -28.40 20.85
CA GLY A 779 9.76 -27.66 20.48
C GLY A 779 11.01 -28.18 21.20
N LEU A 780 10.97 -28.25 22.54
CA LEU A 780 12.07 -28.75 23.36
C LEU A 780 12.40 -30.23 23.08
N PHE A 781 11.39 -31.07 22.85
CA PHE A 781 11.59 -32.46 22.43
C PHE A 781 12.31 -32.55 21.08
N SER A 782 11.95 -31.70 20.11
CA SER A 782 12.66 -31.63 18.83
C SER A 782 14.13 -31.22 19.01
N LEU A 783 14.42 -30.31 19.95
CA LEU A 783 15.80 -29.90 20.26
C LEU A 783 16.58 -30.99 20.99
N GLU A 784 15.94 -31.76 21.86
CA GLU A 784 16.55 -32.93 22.49
C GLU A 784 16.96 -33.98 21.45
N LEU A 785 16.07 -34.29 20.50
CA LEU A 785 16.39 -35.19 19.39
C LEU A 785 17.54 -34.67 18.52
N GLN A 786 17.57 -33.37 18.26
CA GLN A 786 18.67 -32.72 17.54
C GLN A 786 19.99 -32.80 18.32
N LEU A 787 19.97 -32.59 19.62
CA LEU A 787 21.13 -32.70 20.51
C LEU A 787 21.70 -34.12 20.50
N LEU A 788 20.84 -35.13 20.70
CA LEU A 788 21.24 -36.55 20.64
C LEU A 788 21.85 -36.92 19.28
N MET A 789 21.29 -36.39 18.20
CA MET A 789 21.82 -36.59 16.85
C MET A 789 23.22 -35.97 16.68
N LYS A 790 23.44 -34.75 17.19
CA LYS A 790 24.74 -34.06 17.10
C LYS A 790 25.82 -34.70 17.98
N GLU A 791 25.45 -35.19 19.15
CA GLU A 791 26.33 -35.94 20.06
C GLU A 791 26.57 -37.39 19.64
N ARG A 792 25.89 -37.85 18.57
CA ARG A 792 25.97 -39.23 18.05
C ARG A 792 25.53 -40.29 19.07
N MET A 793 24.60 -39.94 19.95
CA MET A 793 24.04 -40.86 20.95
C MET A 793 22.93 -41.74 20.33
N TRP A 794 23.32 -42.64 19.42
CA TRP A 794 22.37 -43.44 18.64
C TRP A 794 21.43 -44.29 19.48
N ALA A 795 21.97 -44.93 20.53
CA ALA A 795 21.17 -45.78 21.42
C ALA A 795 20.07 -44.98 22.14
N ALA A 796 20.36 -43.73 22.52
CA ALA A 796 19.38 -42.88 23.17
C ALA A 796 18.24 -42.48 22.22
N ILE A 797 18.52 -42.18 20.95
CA ILE A 797 17.48 -41.89 19.93
C ILE A 797 16.58 -43.12 19.69
N ASP A 798 17.18 -44.31 19.68
CA ASP A 798 16.44 -45.56 19.50
C ASP A 798 15.49 -45.81 20.69
N THR A 799 15.90 -45.47 21.92
CA THR A 799 15.09 -45.67 23.14
C THR A 799 14.24 -44.46 23.57
N THR A 800 14.35 -43.30 22.91
CA THR A 800 13.55 -42.11 23.24
C THR A 800 12.05 -42.39 23.19
N ALA A 801 11.33 -41.99 24.23
CA ALA A 801 9.87 -42.05 24.30
C ALA A 801 9.26 -40.67 24.02
N ILE A 802 8.03 -40.66 23.54
CA ILE A 802 7.26 -39.42 23.35
C ILE A 802 6.82 -38.90 24.72
N PRO A 803 6.85 -37.58 24.97
CA PRO A 803 6.34 -37.01 26.22
C PRO A 803 4.86 -37.39 26.45
N LEU A 804 4.56 -38.00 27.60
CA LEU A 804 3.25 -38.61 27.91
C LEU A 804 2.11 -37.61 28.07
N THR A 805 2.44 -36.33 28.24
CA THR A 805 1.51 -35.27 28.63
C THR A 805 1.04 -34.40 27.44
N LEU A 806 1.40 -34.74 26.20
CA LEU A 806 1.02 -34.01 24.98
C LEU A 806 -0.44 -34.26 24.58
N ASP A 807 -1.07 -33.28 23.92
CA ASP A 807 -2.38 -33.50 23.29
C ASP A 807 -2.28 -34.41 22.05
N GLU A 808 -3.41 -34.90 21.55
CA GLU A 808 -3.44 -35.91 20.49
C GLU A 808 -2.78 -35.42 19.18
N PHE A 809 -3.02 -34.17 18.80
CA PHE A 809 -2.44 -33.59 17.58
C PHE A 809 -0.92 -33.44 17.70
N THR A 810 -0.45 -32.90 18.82
CA THR A 810 0.97 -32.68 19.11
C THR A 810 1.72 -34.00 19.29
N THR A 811 1.05 -35.03 19.82
CA THR A 811 1.58 -36.40 19.92
C THR A 811 1.88 -36.98 18.54
N ARG A 812 0.97 -36.80 17.56
CA ARG A 812 1.22 -37.25 16.17
C ARG A 812 2.39 -36.51 15.54
N GLN A 813 2.53 -35.19 15.80
CA GLN A 813 3.67 -34.42 15.34
C GLN A 813 4.99 -34.89 15.97
N ALA A 814 5.01 -35.13 17.28
CA ALA A 814 6.17 -35.66 18.00
C ALA A 814 6.59 -37.05 17.48
N GLN A 815 5.62 -37.94 17.21
CA GLN A 815 5.91 -39.24 16.60
C GLN A 815 6.55 -39.10 15.22
N ASN A 816 6.03 -38.20 14.37
CA ASN A 816 6.60 -37.96 13.05
C ASN A 816 8.03 -37.41 13.14
N GLN A 817 8.31 -36.52 14.11
CA GLN A 817 9.67 -36.02 14.38
C GLN A 817 10.59 -37.14 14.86
N LEU A 818 10.17 -37.93 15.86
CA LEU A 818 10.95 -39.06 16.38
C LEU A 818 11.27 -40.09 15.28
N ASP A 819 10.28 -40.44 14.46
CA ASP A 819 10.44 -41.36 13.33
C ASP A 819 11.42 -40.80 12.28
N PHE A 820 11.37 -39.49 12.02
CA PHE A 820 12.33 -38.83 11.15
C PHE A 820 13.76 -38.88 11.72
N TYR A 821 13.95 -38.56 13.00
CA TYR A 821 15.28 -38.61 13.63
C TYR A 821 15.80 -40.04 13.74
N ARG A 822 14.95 -41.03 14.03
CA ARG A 822 15.34 -42.46 14.00
C ARG A 822 15.74 -42.91 12.60
N ALA A 823 14.99 -42.56 11.56
CA ALA A 823 15.36 -42.88 10.18
C ALA A 823 16.66 -42.18 9.76
N THR A 824 16.85 -40.92 10.17
CA THR A 824 18.07 -40.15 9.88
C THR A 824 19.28 -40.71 10.65
N SER A 825 19.10 -41.23 11.87
CA SER A 825 20.20 -41.85 12.63
C SER A 825 20.67 -43.15 11.97
N GLN A 826 19.76 -43.93 11.36
CA GLN A 826 20.14 -45.10 10.54
C GLN A 826 21.01 -44.71 9.35
N LEU A 827 20.73 -43.57 8.72
CA LEU A 827 21.52 -43.09 7.58
C LEU A 827 22.96 -42.75 8.01
N LEU A 828 23.09 -42.06 9.15
CA LEU A 828 24.38 -41.53 9.62
C LEU A 828 25.26 -42.55 10.35
N ARG A 829 24.69 -43.64 10.89
CA ARG A 829 25.44 -44.64 11.67
C ARG A 829 26.13 -45.68 10.78
N PRO A 830 27.33 -46.16 11.15
CA PRO A 830 27.95 -47.30 10.48
C PRO A 830 27.02 -48.52 10.55
N ASN A 831 26.75 -49.16 9.41
CA ASN A 831 25.85 -50.32 9.28
C ASN A 831 24.39 -50.08 9.72
N GLY A 832 23.86 -48.87 9.56
CA GLY A 832 22.45 -48.61 9.84
C GLY A 832 21.49 -49.30 8.85
N ASN A 833 20.25 -49.50 9.29
CA ASN A 833 19.20 -50.15 8.49
C ASN A 833 18.60 -49.15 7.49
N LEU A 834 19.28 -49.00 6.35
CA LEU A 834 18.89 -48.08 5.28
C LEU A 834 17.51 -48.43 4.69
N THR A 835 17.19 -49.72 4.55
CA THR A 835 15.89 -50.18 4.03
C THR A 835 14.73 -49.78 4.95
N GLY A 836 14.92 -49.93 6.27
CA GLY A 836 13.96 -49.48 7.26
C GLY A 836 13.79 -47.96 7.28
N ALA A 837 14.90 -47.21 7.18
CA ALA A 837 14.87 -45.75 7.11
C ALA A 837 14.12 -45.23 5.88
N LEU A 838 14.36 -45.83 4.71
CA LEU A 838 13.69 -45.47 3.46
C LEU A 838 12.17 -45.64 3.55
N ALA A 839 11.70 -46.75 4.14
CA ALA A 839 10.28 -47.03 4.32
C ALA A 839 9.59 -45.96 5.19
N VAL A 840 10.24 -45.58 6.30
CA VAL A 840 9.73 -44.54 7.22
C VAL A 840 9.70 -43.17 6.54
N LEU A 841 10.77 -42.78 5.85
CA LEU A 841 10.83 -41.47 5.18
C LEU A 841 9.82 -41.36 4.03
N ARG A 842 9.60 -42.43 3.25
CA ARG A 842 8.56 -42.49 2.21
C ARG A 842 7.16 -42.28 2.78
N ARG A 843 6.86 -42.94 3.90
CA ARG A 843 5.59 -42.75 4.61
C ARG A 843 5.40 -41.30 5.06
N LEU A 844 6.45 -40.66 5.60
CA LEU A 844 6.41 -39.27 6.04
C LEU A 844 6.27 -38.28 4.85
N ALA A 845 6.92 -38.56 3.72
CA ALA A 845 6.87 -37.74 2.51
C ALA A 845 5.53 -37.85 1.73
N ALA A 846 4.75 -38.90 1.98
CA ALA A 846 3.43 -39.08 1.37
C ALA A 846 2.33 -38.21 2.02
N ILE A 847 2.61 -37.57 3.16
CA ILE A 847 1.67 -36.68 3.85
C ILE A 847 1.50 -35.38 3.04
N PRO A 848 0.27 -34.95 2.71
CA PRO A 848 0.04 -33.67 2.03
C PRO A 848 0.68 -32.49 2.79
N GLY A 849 1.52 -31.71 2.12
CA GLY A 849 2.24 -30.58 2.74
C GLY A 849 3.46 -30.97 3.60
N SER A 850 4.00 -32.20 3.46
CA SER A 850 5.19 -32.66 4.18
C SER A 850 6.43 -31.78 3.97
N ALA A 851 7.32 -31.74 4.96
CA ALA A 851 8.61 -31.05 4.90
C ALA A 851 9.52 -31.60 3.76
N SER A 852 10.27 -30.71 3.09
CA SER A 852 11.20 -31.10 2.01
C SER A 852 12.31 -32.04 2.49
N ALA A 853 12.75 -31.87 3.75
CA ALA A 853 13.78 -32.68 4.39
C ALA A 853 13.51 -34.18 4.36
N TYR A 854 12.23 -34.61 4.37
CA TYR A 854 11.88 -36.02 4.25
C TYR A 854 12.25 -36.57 2.88
N LYS A 855 11.98 -35.80 1.82
CA LYS A 855 12.28 -36.16 0.43
C LYS A 855 13.78 -36.06 0.13
N GLU A 856 14.46 -35.09 0.72
CA GLU A 856 15.92 -34.95 0.66
C GLU A 856 16.62 -36.17 1.30
N ASN A 857 16.14 -36.62 2.47
CA ASN A 857 16.71 -37.80 3.12
C ASN A 857 16.35 -39.11 2.40
N ILE A 858 15.20 -39.23 1.73
CA ILE A 858 14.92 -40.37 0.82
C ILE A 858 16.01 -40.48 -0.25
N PHE A 859 16.37 -39.33 -0.84
CA PHE A 859 17.41 -39.27 -1.86
C PHE A 859 18.79 -39.61 -1.28
N ALA A 860 19.13 -39.09 -0.09
CA ALA A 860 20.39 -39.44 0.58
C ALA A 860 20.50 -40.94 0.89
N VAL A 861 19.41 -41.58 1.35
CA VAL A 861 19.37 -43.03 1.57
C VAL A 861 19.58 -43.78 0.26
N ALA A 862 18.91 -43.37 -0.83
CA ALA A 862 19.04 -44.00 -2.13
C ALA A 862 20.48 -43.91 -2.68
N ILE A 863 21.14 -42.76 -2.54
CA ILE A 863 22.55 -42.60 -2.91
C ILE A 863 23.45 -43.52 -2.08
N GLN A 864 23.26 -43.58 -0.77
CA GLN A 864 24.11 -44.40 0.11
C GLN A 864 23.92 -45.90 -0.14
N GLN A 865 22.71 -46.34 -0.52
CA GLN A 865 22.45 -47.71 -0.97
C GLN A 865 23.11 -48.02 -2.31
N LEU A 866 23.18 -47.02 -3.21
CA LEU A 866 23.75 -47.17 -4.55
C LEU A 866 25.30 -47.18 -4.55
N LEU A 867 25.91 -46.31 -3.74
CA LEU A 867 27.36 -46.13 -3.69
C LEU A 867 28.05 -47.02 -2.64
N GLY A 868 27.33 -47.45 -1.60
CA GLY A 868 27.94 -48.19 -0.49
C GLY A 868 29.03 -47.37 0.25
N PRO A 869 29.87 -48.03 1.08
CA PRO A 869 30.91 -47.35 1.85
C PRO A 869 32.16 -46.95 1.03
N THR A 870 32.23 -47.32 -0.25
CA THR A 870 33.41 -47.13 -1.11
C THR A 870 33.00 -46.52 -2.44
N LEU A 871 33.62 -45.40 -2.84
CA LEU A 871 33.38 -44.67 -4.10
C LEU A 871 33.89 -45.47 -5.31
N HIS A 872 33.27 -46.62 -5.62
CA HIS A 872 33.52 -47.36 -6.84
C HIS A 872 32.58 -46.89 -7.97
N PRO A 873 33.02 -46.94 -9.25
CA PRO A 873 32.17 -46.62 -10.38
C PRO A 873 30.92 -47.52 -10.41
N LEU A 874 29.75 -46.92 -10.62
CA LEU A 874 28.48 -47.64 -10.79
C LEU A 874 28.57 -48.55 -12.01
N THR A 875 28.07 -49.79 -11.90
CA THR A 875 28.05 -50.77 -13.00
C THR A 875 26.68 -51.45 -13.09
N GLY A 876 26.26 -51.83 -14.30
CA GLY A 876 24.99 -52.53 -14.55
C GLY A 876 23.74 -51.71 -14.22
N ASP A 877 22.73 -52.34 -13.63
CA ASP A 877 21.44 -51.72 -13.28
C ASP A 877 21.56 -50.54 -12.30
N ASN A 878 22.69 -50.41 -11.59
CA ASN A 878 22.94 -49.27 -10.72
C ASN A 878 23.18 -47.96 -11.49
N ILE A 879 23.57 -48.03 -12.78
CA ILE A 879 23.71 -46.83 -13.63
C ILE A 879 22.33 -46.26 -13.95
N SER A 880 21.38 -47.08 -14.37
CA SER A 880 20.03 -46.64 -14.72
C SER A 880 19.25 -46.11 -13.51
N ILE A 881 19.44 -46.72 -12.34
CA ILE A 881 18.89 -46.22 -11.06
C ILE A 881 19.54 -44.88 -10.69
N GLY A 882 20.85 -44.74 -10.85
CA GLY A 882 21.58 -43.48 -10.63
C GLY A 882 21.14 -42.35 -11.56
N GLU A 883 20.96 -42.64 -12.85
CA GLU A 883 20.46 -41.71 -13.87
C GLU A 883 19.02 -41.28 -13.59
N SER A 884 18.15 -42.20 -13.18
CA SER A 884 16.77 -41.88 -12.80
C SER A 884 16.70 -40.99 -11.56
N LEU A 885 17.56 -41.25 -10.56
CA LEU A 885 17.66 -40.42 -9.35
C LEU A 885 18.20 -39.01 -9.68
N LEU A 886 19.19 -38.91 -10.57
CA LEU A 886 19.72 -37.63 -11.06
C LEU A 886 18.69 -36.84 -11.88
N ALA A 887 17.94 -37.50 -12.77
CA ALA A 887 16.87 -36.88 -13.54
C ALA A 887 15.76 -36.32 -12.64
N GLU A 888 15.38 -37.05 -11.59
CA GLU A 888 14.41 -36.58 -10.59
C GLU A 888 14.94 -35.39 -9.77
N SER A 889 16.25 -35.29 -9.56
CA SER A 889 16.88 -34.14 -8.91
C SER A 889 16.98 -32.90 -9.83
N MET A 890 17.25 -33.08 -11.12
CA MET A 890 17.34 -31.99 -12.10
C MET A 890 15.96 -31.37 -12.40
N LEU A 891 14.90 -32.18 -12.47
CA LEU A 891 13.52 -31.72 -12.65
C LEU A 891 12.99 -30.88 -11.46
N ARG A 892 13.72 -30.86 -10.33
CA ARG A 892 13.37 -30.11 -9.11
C ARG A 892 14.21 -28.85 -8.91
N LEU A 893 15.27 -28.65 -9.70
CA LEU A 893 16.13 -27.45 -9.70
C LEU A 893 15.73 -26.40 -10.77
N THR A 894 14.80 -26.75 -11.65
CA THR A 894 14.13 -25.87 -12.65
C THR A 894 12.71 -25.56 -12.24
#